data_AF-A0A1J7HLK2-F1
#
_entry.id   AF-A0A1J7HLK2-F1
#
_cell.length_a   1.000
_cell.length_b   1.000
_cell.length_c   1.000
_cell.angle_alpha   90.00
_cell.angle_beta   90.00
_cell.angle_gamma   90.00
#
_symmetry.space_group_name_H-M   'P 1'
#
loop_
_entity.id
_entity.type
_entity.pdbx_description
1 polymer ?
#
loop_
_entity_poly.entity_id
_entity_poly.type
_entity_poly.pdbx_seq_one_letter_code
_entity_poly.pdbx_strand_id
1 'polypeptide(L)'
;MIGCEILTIAFLMLLMFRNIHLQSQLNKLQGEIVSLNLRLYVCHKLDPLNITSATIQDPNTFASGNFKRNLALLSSFTLLFIPLTIFKYIDYVSKSRLSDNISEQISLKKQIAYWVDVFLSVHPYAKPLVLLVATLLLIFLGGLALFGVTSEDLAHCLWLSWTYVADSGNHASSEGIGPRLVAVSISFGGMLIFAMMLGLVSDAISEKFDSLRKGKSEVVEQNHTLILGWSDKLGSLLNQLAIANENLCGGTVVVMAERDKEEMELDIAKMEFDFKGTSVICRSGSPVILADLKKLLISCDIQVSVSKARAIIVLAEDGNADQSDARALRTVLSLTGVKDGLRGHIVVELSDLDNEVLVKLVGGDLVETVVAHDVIGRLMIQCARQPGLAQIVMGMLWQIWEDILGFENCEFYIKRWPQLDGMQFEDVLISFPDAIPCGVKVAAHGGKIILNPDDSYVLQAGDEVLVIAEDDDTYAPVSFPKVWRGSLPKDFVCPKSPERILFCGWRRDMEDMIMVLDASLAEDSELWMFNDVPEKEREKKLTDGGLDINRLENISLVNREGNAVIRRHLESLPLESFDSILILADESVEDSAIQADSRSLATLLLIRDIQAKRLPYSQADGGSFSKGSWMGEMKQASDKTVIISEILDPRTKNLLSMSKISDYVLSNELVSMALAMVAEDRQINHVLEELFAEEGNEMHIRQADLYLCEGEELSFYEIMLRARQRRDIVIGYRLANAERAVINPPAKTDRRKWSVKDVFVVSKLGYGCMGLHGVYNAPVAEDVAISIIKYAFSNGITFFDTSDVYGAHANEVLVGKAIKDLPRDKIQIATKFGIVGIESNNVIVNGTPEYVRSCCEGSLERLGVDYIDLYYQHRVDTTVPIEDTMGELKKLVQEGKIKYIGLSEASPDTIKRAHAVHPITAVQMEWSLWTREIEEDIVPLCRQLGIGIVPYSPLGRGFFGGKAVIESIPAGSFLALQPRIRGENLDKNKILYYRIEKLAEKHGCKPSQLALSWLLHQGDDVVPIPGTTKIQNLDTNIGSFEVNLSKDELREITDVIPISEIVGDRTTEAFVKCSWKFANTPEKSS
;
A
#
# COMPACT_ATOMS: atom_id res chain seq x y z
N MET A 1 70.95 -17.00 47.03
CA MET A 1 69.83 -17.93 47.22
C MET A 1 69.73 -18.98 46.11
N ILE A 2 69.65 -18.61 44.82
CA ILE A 2 69.49 -19.56 43.69
C ILE A 2 70.46 -20.76 43.74
N GLY A 3 71.75 -20.51 43.99
CA GLY A 3 72.74 -21.59 44.14
C GLY A 3 72.41 -22.58 45.26
N CYS A 4 71.92 -22.12 46.41
CA CYS A 4 71.54 -22.99 47.52
C CYS A 4 70.30 -23.84 47.22
N GLU A 5 69.28 -23.28 46.56
CA GLU A 5 68.06 -24.03 46.19
C GLU A 5 68.37 -25.16 45.20
N ILE A 6 69.20 -24.89 44.19
CA ILE A 6 69.61 -25.92 43.22
C ILE A 6 70.53 -26.96 43.89
N LEU A 7 71.44 -26.53 44.78
CA LEU A 7 72.30 -27.46 45.51
C LEU A 7 71.51 -28.35 46.48
N THR A 8 70.50 -27.82 47.19
CA THR A 8 69.67 -28.63 48.09
C THR A 8 68.77 -29.60 47.33
N ILE A 9 68.19 -29.21 46.19
CA ILE A 9 67.42 -30.13 45.33
C ILE A 9 68.34 -31.22 44.76
N ALA A 10 69.53 -30.87 44.25
CA ALA A 10 70.50 -31.84 43.77
C ALA A 10 70.98 -32.79 44.88
N PHE A 11 71.18 -32.27 46.10
CA PHE A 11 71.58 -33.06 47.28
C PHE A 11 70.47 -33.99 47.77
N LEU A 12 69.21 -33.55 47.76
CA LEU A 12 68.02 -34.37 48.04
C LEU A 12 67.85 -35.48 46.99
N MET A 13 68.01 -35.16 45.70
CA MET A 13 68.00 -36.15 44.62
C MET A 13 69.12 -37.18 44.80
N LEU A 14 70.35 -36.74 45.16
CA LEU A 14 71.48 -37.64 45.43
C LEU A 14 71.23 -38.54 46.65
N LEU A 15 70.65 -37.99 47.73
CA LEU A 15 70.28 -38.72 48.94
C LEU A 15 69.20 -39.77 48.64
N MET A 16 68.16 -39.42 47.86
CA MET A 16 67.15 -40.38 47.41
C MET A 16 67.76 -41.48 46.54
N PHE A 17 68.61 -41.13 45.57
CA PHE A 17 69.29 -42.13 44.73
C PHE A 17 70.16 -43.09 45.55
N ARG A 18 70.87 -42.55 46.56
CA ARG A 18 71.70 -43.35 47.48
C ARG A 18 70.85 -44.23 48.41
N ASN A 19 69.69 -43.74 48.84
CA ASN A 19 68.73 -44.53 49.64
C ASN A 19 68.14 -45.67 48.80
N ILE A 20 67.68 -45.41 47.58
CA ILE A 20 67.20 -46.43 46.63
C ILE A 20 68.29 -47.48 46.36
N HIS A 21 69.55 -47.07 46.21
CA HIS A 21 70.67 -48.00 46.05
C HIS A 21 70.90 -48.87 47.30
N LEU A 22 70.87 -48.29 48.50
CA LEU A 22 70.98 -49.02 49.77
C LEU A 22 69.81 -49.98 49.99
N GLN A 23 68.59 -49.59 49.62
CA GLN A 23 67.39 -50.41 49.76
C GLN A 23 67.36 -51.56 48.74
N SER A 24 67.93 -51.35 47.55
CA SER A 24 68.21 -52.41 46.57
C SER A 24 69.24 -53.43 47.10
N GLN A 25 70.34 -52.95 47.72
CA GLN A 25 71.32 -53.82 48.39
C GLN A 25 70.69 -54.61 49.55
N LEU A 26 69.85 -53.96 50.37
CA LEU A 26 69.15 -54.60 51.49
C LEU A 26 68.20 -55.71 51.01
N ASN A 27 67.41 -55.45 49.96
CA ASN A 27 66.51 -56.44 49.36
C ASN A 27 67.30 -57.62 48.76
N LYS A 28 68.47 -57.36 48.16
CA LYS A 28 69.35 -58.41 47.65
C LYS A 28 69.89 -59.31 48.77
N LEU A 29 70.33 -58.70 49.87
CA LEU A 29 70.75 -59.42 51.09
C LEU A 29 69.60 -60.20 51.74
N GLN A 30 68.38 -59.66 51.78
CA GLN A 30 67.20 -60.40 52.24
C GLN A 30 66.87 -61.60 51.33
N GLY A 31 67.00 -61.45 50.01
CA GLY A 31 66.86 -62.56 49.06
C GLY A 31 67.91 -63.66 49.28
N GLU A 32 69.16 -63.28 49.56
CA GLU A 32 70.23 -64.21 49.94
C GLU A 32 69.95 -64.90 51.28
N ILE A 33 69.42 -64.19 52.28
CA ILE A 33 69.01 -64.75 53.58
C ILE A 33 67.83 -65.74 53.42
N VAL A 34 66.84 -65.43 52.58
CA VAL A 34 65.72 -66.34 52.29
C VAL A 34 66.22 -67.59 51.55
N SER A 35 67.12 -67.43 50.58
CA SER A 35 67.81 -68.54 49.88
C SER A 35 68.61 -69.42 50.84
N LEU A 36 69.35 -68.81 51.78
CA LEU A 36 70.10 -69.52 52.81
C LEU A 36 69.17 -70.25 53.80
N ASN A 37 68.08 -69.63 54.25
CA ASN A 37 67.09 -70.27 55.11
C ASN A 37 66.37 -71.43 54.41
N LEU A 38 66.06 -71.33 53.11
CA LEU A 38 65.54 -72.43 52.30
C LEU A 38 66.52 -73.61 52.23
N ARG A 39 67.81 -73.33 52.02
CA ARG A 39 68.87 -74.37 52.09
C ARG A 39 68.99 -74.99 53.49
N LEU A 40 68.87 -74.17 54.54
CA LEU A 40 68.90 -74.63 55.93
C LEU A 40 67.70 -75.51 56.29
N TYR A 41 66.51 -75.18 55.77
CA TYR A 41 65.28 -75.96 55.91
C TYR A 41 65.38 -77.32 55.19
N VAL A 42 65.95 -77.35 53.98
CA VAL A 42 66.19 -78.58 53.21
C VAL A 42 67.19 -79.53 53.88
N CYS A 43 68.15 -79.00 54.66
CA CYS A 43 69.13 -79.84 55.36
C CYS A 43 68.59 -80.55 56.63
N HIS A 44 67.40 -80.21 57.14
CA HIS A 44 67.07 -80.51 58.54
C HIS A 44 66.03 -81.61 58.82
N LYS A 45 65.50 -82.33 57.82
CA LYS A 45 64.71 -83.56 58.06
C LYS A 45 64.54 -84.50 56.87
N LEU A 46 64.77 -85.81 57.11
CA LEU A 46 64.03 -86.87 56.42
C LEU A 46 62.67 -87.04 57.11
N ASP A 47 61.58 -86.85 56.37
CA ASP A 47 60.45 -87.80 56.28
C ASP A 47 59.35 -87.24 55.37
N PRO A 48 58.72 -88.04 54.49
CA PRO A 48 57.68 -87.58 53.58
C PRO A 48 56.28 -87.83 54.17
N LEU A 49 55.48 -86.77 54.38
CA LEU A 49 54.01 -86.69 54.16
C LEU A 49 53.39 -85.45 54.84
N ASN A 50 53.40 -84.31 54.14
CA ASN A 50 52.21 -83.46 53.96
C ASN A 50 52.51 -82.37 52.92
N ILE A 51 52.00 -82.55 51.71
CA ILE A 51 52.15 -81.60 50.61
C ILE A 51 50.82 -80.88 50.42
N THR A 52 50.75 -79.61 50.82
CA THR A 52 49.76 -78.65 50.32
C THR A 52 50.39 -77.29 50.12
N SER A 53 50.68 -76.97 48.86
CA SER A 53 50.70 -75.62 48.27
C SER A 53 51.35 -74.48 49.08
N ALA A 54 52.67 -74.33 48.96
CA ALA A 54 53.32 -73.02 49.03
C ALA A 54 53.83 -72.66 47.62
N THR A 55 53.13 -71.75 46.95
CA THR A 55 53.41 -71.35 45.57
C THR A 55 54.75 -70.63 45.47
N ILE A 56 55.58 -71.04 44.51
CA ILE A 56 56.85 -70.39 44.19
C ILE A 56 56.57 -68.98 43.67
N GLN A 57 57.02 -67.94 44.40
CA GLN A 57 57.12 -66.58 43.87
C GLN A 57 58.57 -66.27 43.50
N ASP A 58 58.75 -65.82 42.25
CA ASP A 58 60.05 -65.59 41.64
C ASP A 58 60.72 -64.32 42.23
N PRO A 59 61.96 -64.37 42.77
CA PRO A 59 62.59 -63.21 43.41
C PRO A 59 62.79 -62.02 42.45
N ASN A 60 62.88 -62.29 41.15
CA ASN A 60 63.11 -61.27 40.12
C ASN A 60 61.93 -60.30 39.95
N THR A 61 60.70 -60.71 40.28
CA THR A 61 59.50 -59.88 40.10
C THR A 61 59.44 -58.74 41.11
N PHE A 62 59.89 -58.98 42.36
CA PHE A 62 59.91 -57.97 43.43
C PHE A 62 60.89 -56.83 43.16
N ALA A 63 62.08 -57.15 42.62
CA ALA A 63 63.09 -56.14 42.29
C ALA A 63 62.65 -55.21 41.15
N SER A 64 62.00 -55.74 40.12
CA SER A 64 61.47 -54.95 38.99
C SER A 64 60.35 -53.99 39.42
N GLY A 65 59.47 -54.43 40.33
CA GLY A 65 58.37 -53.61 40.85
C GLY A 65 58.87 -52.35 41.57
N ASN A 66 59.78 -52.51 42.55
CA ASN A 66 60.30 -51.38 43.33
C ASN A 66 61.13 -50.39 42.51
N PHE A 67 61.82 -50.83 41.45
CA PHE A 67 62.49 -49.92 40.52
C PHE A 67 61.47 -49.07 39.74
N LYS A 68 60.42 -49.68 39.19
CA LYS A 68 59.34 -48.98 38.48
C LYS A 68 58.59 -47.99 39.38
N ARG A 69 58.33 -48.33 40.65
CA ARG A 69 57.67 -47.44 41.63
C ARG A 69 58.51 -46.21 42.00
N ASN A 70 59.80 -46.40 42.26
CA ASN A 70 60.71 -45.27 42.51
C ASN A 70 60.88 -44.38 41.27
N LEU A 71 60.90 -44.97 40.07
CA LEU A 71 60.89 -44.22 38.81
C LEU A 71 59.59 -43.42 38.61
N ALA A 72 58.43 -44.00 38.98
CA ALA A 72 57.15 -43.31 38.95
C ALA A 72 57.11 -42.09 39.88
N LEU A 73 57.55 -42.24 41.15
CA LEU A 73 57.69 -41.11 42.08
C LEU A 73 58.61 -40.02 41.53
N LEU A 74 59.79 -40.41 41.06
CA LEU A 74 60.77 -39.47 40.50
C LEU A 74 60.22 -38.74 39.27
N SER A 75 59.45 -39.45 38.42
CA SER A 75 58.80 -38.87 37.25
C SER A 75 57.69 -37.87 37.62
N SER A 76 56.87 -38.18 38.63
CA SER A 76 55.80 -37.29 39.11
C SER A 76 56.39 -36.01 39.74
N PHE A 77 57.43 -36.14 40.58
CA PHE A 77 58.14 -34.99 41.15
C PHE A 77 58.85 -34.13 40.09
N THR A 78 59.48 -34.73 39.08
CA THR A 78 60.14 -33.95 38.02
C THR A 78 59.12 -33.25 37.12
N LEU A 79 58.04 -33.93 36.70
CA LEU A 79 56.95 -33.32 35.93
C LEU A 79 56.31 -32.12 36.65
N LEU A 80 56.15 -32.18 37.97
CA LEU A 80 55.54 -31.11 38.76
C LEU A 80 56.45 -29.87 38.93
N PHE A 81 57.78 -30.04 38.92
CA PHE A 81 58.75 -28.95 39.03
C PHE A 81 59.21 -28.35 37.69
N ILE A 82 59.09 -29.08 36.57
CA ILE A 82 59.47 -28.60 35.22
C ILE A 82 58.82 -27.26 34.84
N PRO A 83 57.51 -27.00 35.08
CA PRO A 83 56.91 -25.70 34.77
C PRO A 83 57.55 -24.55 35.56
N LEU A 84 57.87 -24.76 36.85
CA LEU A 84 58.48 -23.75 37.71
C LEU A 84 59.92 -23.42 37.31
N THR A 85 60.70 -24.42 36.89
CA THR A 85 62.07 -24.19 36.40
C THR A 85 62.07 -23.51 35.04
N ILE A 86 61.15 -23.87 34.13
CA ILE A 86 60.97 -23.18 32.84
C ILE A 86 60.54 -21.72 33.06
N PHE A 87 59.58 -21.45 33.94
CA PHE A 87 59.12 -20.07 34.20
C PHE A 87 60.22 -19.18 34.81
N LYS A 88 61.00 -19.71 35.78
CA LYS A 88 62.17 -19.02 36.33
C LYS A 88 63.32 -18.90 35.31
N TYR A 89 63.49 -19.86 34.40
CA TYR A 89 64.49 -19.79 33.33
C TYR A 89 64.13 -18.71 32.30
N ILE A 90 62.86 -18.58 31.92
CA ILE A 90 62.38 -17.49 31.05
C ILE A 90 62.59 -16.12 31.72
N ASP A 91 62.32 -15.99 33.03
CA ASP A 91 62.57 -14.76 33.80
C ASP A 91 64.08 -14.43 33.91
N TYR A 92 64.94 -15.45 34.00
CA TYR A 92 66.40 -15.31 33.98
C TYR A 92 66.94 -14.91 32.60
N VAL A 93 66.49 -15.56 31.51
CA VAL A 93 66.85 -15.21 30.13
C VAL A 93 66.36 -13.81 29.76
N SER A 94 65.17 -13.41 30.22
CA SER A 94 64.65 -12.05 30.05
C SER A 94 65.49 -10.99 30.78
N LYS A 95 66.18 -11.34 31.87
CA LYS A 95 67.12 -10.44 32.58
C LYS A 95 68.54 -10.51 32.02
N SER A 96 68.92 -11.60 31.37
CA SER A 96 70.26 -11.81 30.80
C SER A 96 70.46 -11.20 29.40
N ARG A 97 69.39 -10.88 28.65
CA ARG A 97 69.47 -10.21 27.34
C ARG A 97 69.61 -8.68 27.42
N LEU A 98 69.92 -8.14 28.59
CA LEU A 98 69.76 -6.71 28.92
C LEU A 98 71.08 -5.91 28.78
N SER A 99 71.95 -6.24 27.81
CA SER A 99 73.20 -5.50 27.56
C SER A 99 73.27 -4.74 26.24
N ASP A 100 72.59 -5.16 25.16
CA ASP A 100 72.82 -4.58 23.83
C ASP A 100 71.56 -4.39 22.97
N ASN A 101 71.53 -3.22 22.32
CA ASN A 101 70.63 -2.71 21.28
C ASN A 101 69.27 -2.09 21.67
N ILE A 102 69.07 -0.90 21.09
CA ILE A 102 67.93 -0.01 21.25
C ILE A 102 66.82 -0.41 20.26
N SER A 103 65.77 -1.05 20.78
CA SER A 103 64.41 -1.00 20.23
C SER A 103 63.45 -1.40 21.35
N GLU A 104 62.24 -0.82 21.41
CA GLU A 104 61.24 -1.17 22.41
C GLU A 104 60.60 -2.55 22.11
N GLN A 105 61.36 -3.62 22.34
CA GLN A 105 60.84 -4.98 22.26
C GLN A 105 60.14 -5.38 23.56
N ILE A 106 58.83 -5.59 23.43
CA ILE A 106 57.92 -6.01 24.50
C ILE A 106 58.45 -7.28 25.18
N SER A 107 58.55 -7.26 26.52
CA SER A 107 59.00 -8.41 27.30
C SER A 107 58.24 -9.69 26.93
N LEU A 108 58.97 -10.80 26.73
CA LEU A 108 58.42 -12.14 26.43
C LEU A 108 57.33 -12.55 27.43
N LYS A 109 57.40 -12.13 28.69
CA LYS A 109 56.34 -12.38 29.69
C LYS A 109 55.03 -11.68 29.33
N LYS A 110 55.08 -10.44 28.83
CA LYS A 110 53.91 -9.72 28.32
C LYS A 110 53.42 -10.32 27.01
N GLN A 111 54.31 -10.77 26.12
CA GLN A 111 53.91 -11.46 24.88
C GLN A 111 53.20 -12.78 25.18
N ILE A 112 53.73 -13.63 26.07
CA ILE A 112 53.08 -14.89 26.46
C ILE A 112 51.76 -14.62 27.18
N ALA A 113 51.72 -13.66 28.11
CA ALA A 113 50.47 -13.27 28.77
C ALA A 113 49.42 -12.79 27.76
N TYR A 114 49.80 -11.94 26.80
CA TYR A 114 48.94 -11.49 25.71
C TYR A 114 48.49 -12.64 24.80
N TRP A 115 49.37 -13.57 24.44
CA TRP A 115 49.01 -14.76 23.66
C TRP A 115 48.02 -15.67 24.40
N VAL A 116 48.19 -15.85 25.72
CA VAL A 116 47.25 -16.62 26.56
C VAL A 116 45.93 -15.89 26.72
N ASP A 117 45.96 -14.57 26.92
CA ASP A 117 44.77 -13.73 27.06
C ASP A 117 43.95 -13.68 25.75
N VAL A 118 44.62 -13.50 24.61
CA VAL A 118 44.03 -13.63 23.26
C VAL A 118 43.50 -15.05 23.04
N PHE A 119 44.24 -16.10 23.40
CA PHE A 119 43.77 -17.49 23.25
C PHE A 119 42.50 -17.76 24.07
N LEU A 120 42.46 -17.32 25.34
CA LEU A 120 41.31 -17.48 26.25
C LEU A 120 40.12 -16.56 25.91
N SER A 121 40.36 -15.46 25.22
CA SER A 121 39.32 -14.50 24.79
C SER A 121 38.73 -14.85 23.42
N VAL A 122 39.54 -15.38 22.49
CA VAL A 122 39.08 -15.76 21.13
C VAL A 122 38.35 -17.11 21.11
N HIS A 123 38.64 -18.01 22.05
CA HIS A 123 38.06 -19.35 22.10
C HIS A 123 37.26 -19.56 23.40
N PRO A 124 35.92 -19.48 23.38
CA PRO A 124 35.08 -19.68 24.59
C PRO A 124 35.38 -21.02 25.30
N TYR A 125 35.60 -22.07 24.51
CA TYR A 125 35.92 -23.41 25.00
C TYR A 125 37.34 -23.59 25.56
N ALA A 126 38.23 -22.60 25.45
CA ALA A 126 39.60 -22.72 25.95
C ALA A 126 39.66 -22.82 27.49
N LYS A 127 38.78 -22.11 28.21
CA LYS A 127 38.70 -22.18 29.68
C LYS A 127 38.35 -23.60 30.18
N PRO A 128 37.24 -24.24 29.76
CA PRO A 128 36.95 -25.62 30.15
C PRO A 128 37.96 -26.63 29.60
N LEU A 129 38.55 -26.42 28.41
CA LEU A 129 39.60 -27.29 27.87
C LEU A 129 40.88 -27.28 28.74
N VAL A 130 41.32 -26.11 29.19
CA VAL A 130 42.49 -25.98 30.10
C VAL A 130 42.20 -26.64 31.45
N LEU A 131 40.99 -26.50 31.98
CA LEU A 131 40.57 -27.19 33.22
C LEU A 131 40.47 -28.72 33.03
N LEU A 132 39.99 -29.20 31.89
CA LEU A 132 39.97 -30.62 31.54
C LEU A 132 41.39 -31.21 31.40
N VAL A 133 42.31 -30.47 30.79
CA VAL A 133 43.73 -30.88 30.74
C VAL A 133 44.34 -30.87 32.14
N ALA A 134 43.99 -29.89 32.99
CA ALA A 134 44.46 -29.84 34.37
C ALA A 134 43.91 -30.99 35.25
N THR A 135 42.63 -31.38 35.11
CA THR A 135 42.08 -32.56 35.82
C THR A 135 42.75 -33.84 35.34
N LEU A 136 42.91 -34.05 34.03
CA LEU A 136 43.60 -35.22 33.48
C LEU A 136 45.06 -35.31 33.95
N LEU A 137 45.78 -34.19 33.99
CA LEU A 137 47.14 -34.12 34.55
C LEU A 137 47.16 -34.41 36.05
N LEU A 138 46.19 -33.90 36.83
CA LEU A 138 46.08 -34.19 38.26
C LEU A 138 45.80 -35.68 38.52
N ILE A 139 44.92 -36.30 37.75
CA ILE A 139 44.61 -37.74 37.83
C ILE A 139 45.83 -38.58 37.44
N PHE A 140 46.55 -38.20 36.38
CA PHE A 140 47.74 -38.93 35.92
C PHE A 140 48.91 -38.82 36.90
N LEU A 141 49.25 -37.60 37.34
CA LEU A 141 50.32 -37.36 38.32
C LEU A 141 49.96 -37.92 39.70
N GLY A 142 48.69 -37.82 40.10
CA GLY A 142 48.13 -38.39 41.33
C GLY A 142 48.15 -39.91 41.31
N GLY A 143 47.74 -40.55 40.22
CA GLY A 143 47.82 -42.01 40.03
C GLY A 143 49.25 -42.54 40.00
N LEU A 144 50.19 -41.82 39.38
CA LEU A 144 51.62 -42.13 39.45
C LEU A 144 52.20 -41.97 40.86
N ALA A 145 51.78 -40.93 41.59
CA ALA A 145 52.18 -40.73 42.99
C ALA A 145 51.60 -41.82 43.91
N LEU A 146 50.33 -42.20 43.71
CA LEU A 146 49.69 -43.31 44.44
C LEU A 146 50.40 -44.63 44.13
N PHE A 147 50.62 -44.99 42.86
CA PHE A 147 51.36 -46.19 42.46
C PHE A 147 52.79 -46.26 43.03
N GLY A 148 53.40 -45.10 43.28
CA GLY A 148 54.68 -45.00 43.95
C GLY A 148 54.68 -45.34 45.45
N VAL A 149 53.52 -45.24 46.11
CA VAL A 149 53.37 -45.34 47.57
C VAL A 149 52.48 -46.51 48.00
N THR A 150 51.52 -46.94 47.19
CA THR A 150 50.70 -48.15 47.39
C THR A 150 51.35 -49.37 46.72
N SER A 151 50.91 -50.57 47.11
CA SER A 151 51.44 -51.82 46.55
C SER A 151 50.64 -52.39 45.37
N GLU A 152 49.74 -51.59 44.81
CA GLU A 152 48.73 -52.04 43.84
C GLU A 152 49.17 -51.78 42.38
N ASP A 153 48.30 -52.15 41.43
CA ASP A 153 48.55 -51.95 40.01
C ASP A 153 48.26 -50.51 39.57
N LEU A 154 48.96 -50.04 38.53
CA LEU A 154 48.87 -48.66 38.05
C LEU A 154 47.45 -48.29 37.58
N ALA A 155 46.74 -49.24 36.96
CA ALA A 155 45.35 -49.04 36.55
C ALA A 155 44.41 -48.80 37.76
N HIS A 156 44.63 -49.53 38.86
CA HIS A 156 43.87 -49.34 40.09
C HIS A 156 44.22 -47.99 40.75
N CYS A 157 45.49 -47.59 40.76
CA CYS A 157 45.93 -46.31 41.31
C CYS A 157 45.42 -45.09 40.52
N LEU A 158 45.32 -45.21 39.19
CA LEU A 158 44.70 -44.19 38.33
C LEU A 158 43.19 -44.09 38.58
N TRP A 159 42.50 -45.23 38.74
CA TRP A 159 41.10 -45.27 39.14
C TRP A 159 40.87 -44.61 40.50
N LEU A 160 41.67 -44.96 41.50
CA LEU A 160 41.63 -44.35 42.83
C LEU A 160 41.86 -42.83 42.76
N SER A 161 42.85 -42.38 41.99
CA SER A 161 43.11 -40.96 41.78
C SER A 161 41.95 -40.22 41.12
N TRP A 162 41.22 -40.87 40.21
CA TRP A 162 39.99 -40.32 39.64
C TRP A 162 38.87 -40.24 40.68
N THR A 163 38.67 -41.29 41.49
CA THR A 163 37.64 -41.28 42.56
C THR A 163 37.89 -40.18 43.60
N TYR A 164 39.15 -39.86 43.93
CA TYR A 164 39.51 -38.77 44.85
C TYR A 164 39.33 -37.36 44.25
N VAL A 165 39.37 -37.24 42.91
CA VAL A 165 39.08 -35.97 42.21
C VAL A 165 37.58 -35.75 42.05
N ALA A 166 36.83 -36.82 41.75
CA ALA A 166 35.38 -36.77 41.55
C ALA A 166 34.59 -36.69 42.88
N ASP A 167 35.05 -37.39 43.91
CA ASP A 167 34.46 -37.39 45.25
C ASP A 167 35.56 -37.38 46.31
N SER A 168 35.78 -36.20 46.88
CA SER A 168 36.77 -35.96 47.92
C SER A 168 36.47 -36.69 49.23
N GLY A 169 35.28 -37.27 49.44
CA GLY A 169 35.00 -38.13 50.60
C GLY A 169 35.82 -39.42 50.62
N ASN A 170 36.20 -39.94 49.45
CA ASN A 170 36.80 -41.27 49.32
C ASN A 170 38.21 -41.40 49.94
N HIS A 171 38.97 -40.31 50.11
CA HIS A 171 40.31 -40.36 50.73
C HIS A 171 40.27 -40.80 52.20
N ALA A 172 39.12 -40.71 52.88
CA ALA A 172 38.97 -41.14 54.26
C ALA A 172 39.22 -42.66 54.44
N SER A 173 39.04 -43.45 53.38
CA SER A 173 39.31 -44.89 53.37
C SER A 173 40.79 -45.27 53.20
N SER A 174 41.68 -44.31 52.90
CA SER A 174 43.10 -44.61 52.68
C SER A 174 43.81 -45.07 53.97
N GLU A 175 44.47 -46.22 53.92
CA GLU A 175 45.34 -46.71 55.00
C GLU A 175 46.81 -46.33 54.78
N GLY A 176 47.52 -46.00 55.86
CA GLY A 176 48.93 -45.61 55.85
C GLY A 176 49.18 -44.10 55.64
N ILE A 177 50.31 -43.60 56.18
CA ILE A 177 50.65 -42.16 56.19
C ILE A 177 50.92 -41.63 54.77
N GLY A 178 51.67 -42.38 53.97
CA GLY A 178 52.02 -42.00 52.59
C GLY A 178 50.79 -41.87 51.68
N PRO A 179 49.95 -42.92 51.55
CA PRO A 179 48.75 -42.86 50.71
C PRO A 179 47.80 -41.74 51.15
N ARG A 180 47.61 -41.53 52.47
CA ARG A 180 46.80 -40.41 53.00
C ARG A 180 47.30 -39.04 52.56
N LEU A 181 48.60 -38.77 52.61
CA LEU A 181 49.16 -37.46 52.24
C LEU A 181 48.96 -37.18 50.75
N VAL A 182 49.16 -38.20 49.90
CA VAL A 182 48.89 -38.12 48.46
C VAL A 182 47.39 -37.97 48.19
N ALA A 183 46.54 -38.77 48.81
CA ALA A 183 45.09 -38.75 48.62
C ALA A 183 44.43 -37.43 49.08
N VAL A 184 44.88 -36.84 50.20
CA VAL A 184 44.44 -35.51 50.65
C VAL A 184 44.89 -34.42 49.67
N SER A 185 46.11 -34.52 49.13
CA SER A 185 46.63 -33.56 48.14
C SER A 185 45.84 -33.63 46.82
N ILE A 186 45.54 -34.84 46.34
CA ILE A 186 44.68 -35.07 45.17
C ILE A 186 43.26 -34.59 45.45
N SER A 187 42.69 -34.86 46.63
CA SER A 187 41.34 -34.44 46.99
C SER A 187 41.19 -32.93 47.10
N PHE A 188 42.20 -32.22 47.65
CA PHE A 188 42.18 -30.76 47.76
C PHE A 188 42.30 -30.08 46.40
N GLY A 189 43.25 -30.51 45.55
CA GLY A 189 43.38 -30.01 44.19
C GLY A 189 42.18 -30.40 43.31
N GLY A 190 41.67 -31.62 43.49
CA GLY A 190 40.51 -32.17 42.82
C GLY A 190 39.25 -31.38 43.13
N MET A 191 38.94 -31.18 44.41
CA MET A 191 37.79 -30.38 44.85
C MET A 191 37.79 -28.97 44.26
N LEU A 192 38.95 -28.27 44.23
CA LEU A 192 39.04 -26.93 43.64
C LEU A 192 38.79 -26.94 42.13
N ILE A 193 39.51 -27.80 41.39
CA ILE A 193 39.40 -27.84 39.92
C ILE A 193 38.03 -28.38 39.49
N PHE A 194 37.50 -29.39 40.19
CA PHE A 194 36.20 -30.00 39.91
C PHE A 194 35.04 -29.06 40.26
N ALA A 195 35.12 -28.29 41.35
CA ALA A 195 34.13 -27.25 41.65
C ALA A 195 34.15 -26.12 40.60
N MET A 196 35.34 -25.67 40.17
CA MET A 196 35.44 -24.69 39.08
C MET A 196 34.93 -25.24 37.75
N MET A 197 35.20 -26.50 37.44
CA MET A 197 34.71 -27.18 36.23
C MET A 197 33.19 -27.36 36.27
N LEU A 198 32.63 -27.79 37.40
CA LEU A 198 31.18 -27.91 37.58
C LEU A 198 30.49 -26.55 37.50
N GLY A 199 31.10 -25.49 38.06
CA GLY A 199 30.67 -24.11 37.88
C GLY A 199 30.59 -23.73 36.40
N LEU A 200 31.71 -23.80 35.67
CA LEU A 200 31.73 -23.46 34.24
C LEU A 200 30.84 -24.34 33.36
N VAL A 201 30.67 -25.63 33.70
CA VAL A 201 29.75 -26.52 32.97
C VAL A 201 28.30 -26.17 33.29
N SER A 202 27.98 -25.84 34.56
CA SER A 202 26.65 -25.34 34.94
C SER A 202 26.36 -24.00 34.29
N ASP A 203 27.32 -23.07 34.27
CA ASP A 203 27.20 -21.76 33.63
C ASP A 203 27.01 -21.92 32.11
N ALA A 204 27.77 -22.81 31.46
CA ALA A 204 27.62 -23.07 30.01
C ALA A 204 26.31 -23.80 29.66
N ILE A 205 25.81 -24.68 30.54
CA ILE A 205 24.50 -25.31 30.38
C ILE A 205 23.39 -24.27 30.60
N SER A 206 23.49 -23.43 31.63
CA SER A 206 22.56 -22.33 31.88
C SER A 206 22.58 -21.32 30.74
N GLU A 207 23.74 -20.91 30.24
CA GLU A 207 23.87 -20.00 29.08
C GLU A 207 23.25 -20.63 27.82
N LYS A 208 23.43 -21.94 27.59
CA LYS A 208 22.77 -22.66 26.49
C LYS A 208 21.27 -22.82 26.69
N PHE A 209 20.82 -22.98 27.93
CA PHE A 209 19.40 -23.06 28.27
C PHE A 209 18.72 -21.69 28.12
N ASP A 210 19.37 -20.62 28.59
CA ASP A 210 18.95 -19.23 28.40
C ASP A 210 19.00 -18.82 26.91
N SER A 211 19.94 -19.35 26.12
CA SER A 211 19.93 -19.14 24.68
C SER A 211 18.76 -19.87 24.02
N LEU A 212 18.48 -21.14 24.36
CA LEU A 212 17.28 -21.85 23.91
C LEU A 212 15.99 -21.15 24.36
N ARG A 213 15.95 -20.61 25.58
CA ARG A 213 14.84 -19.83 26.16
C ARG A 213 14.58 -18.54 25.39
N LYS A 214 15.63 -17.83 24.98
CA LYS A 214 15.57 -16.67 24.06
C LYS A 214 15.29 -17.07 22.61
N GLY A 215 15.09 -18.36 22.32
CA GLY A 215 14.76 -18.88 21.00
C GLY A 215 15.96 -19.05 20.08
N LYS A 216 17.19 -19.16 20.61
CA LYS A 216 18.39 -18.98 19.79
C LYS A 216 18.75 -20.10 18.79
N SER A 217 17.81 -20.98 18.46
CA SER A 217 17.96 -22.00 17.42
C SER A 217 17.79 -21.43 16.00
N GLU A 218 18.41 -22.09 15.01
CA GLU A 218 18.24 -21.77 13.60
C GLU A 218 16.81 -22.08 13.13
N VAL A 219 16.21 -21.17 12.37
CA VAL A 219 14.95 -21.45 11.66
C VAL A 219 15.28 -22.28 10.41
N VAL A 220 14.87 -23.55 10.43
CA VAL A 220 15.08 -24.54 9.36
C VAL A 220 14.20 -24.24 8.13
N GLU A 221 13.02 -23.67 8.38
CA GLU A 221 12.03 -23.34 7.36
C GLU A 221 12.54 -22.35 6.31
N GLN A 222 11.90 -22.37 5.14
CA GLN A 222 12.26 -21.59 3.95
C GLN A 222 10.98 -21.03 3.32
N ASN A 223 11.06 -19.88 2.64
CA ASN A 223 9.90 -19.13 2.11
C ASN A 223 8.91 -18.65 3.20
N HIS A 224 9.36 -18.54 4.45
CA HIS A 224 8.57 -17.96 5.54
C HIS A 224 8.42 -16.45 5.37
N THR A 225 7.37 -15.89 5.96
CA THR A 225 7.22 -14.43 6.13
C THR A 225 7.95 -14.03 7.42
N LEU A 226 8.77 -12.99 7.37
CA LEU A 226 9.52 -12.49 8.53
C LEU A 226 8.94 -11.14 8.97
N ILE A 227 8.37 -11.08 10.16
CA ILE A 227 7.89 -9.84 10.78
C ILE A 227 8.97 -9.33 11.74
N LEU A 228 9.35 -8.06 11.58
CA LEU A 228 10.33 -7.35 12.39
C LEU A 228 9.63 -6.22 13.15
N GLY A 229 9.64 -6.29 14.48
CA GLY A 229 8.91 -5.37 15.35
C GLY A 229 7.76 -6.06 16.09
N TRP A 230 7.09 -5.30 16.95
CA TRP A 230 5.90 -5.72 17.69
C TRP A 230 5.05 -4.49 17.95
N SER A 231 3.79 -4.53 17.51
CA SER A 231 2.83 -3.46 17.68
C SER A 231 1.41 -4.01 17.89
N ASP A 232 0.47 -3.14 18.24
CA ASP A 232 -0.95 -3.50 18.37
C ASP A 232 -1.57 -4.05 17.07
N LYS A 233 -0.96 -3.74 15.92
CA LYS A 233 -1.33 -4.23 14.57
C LYS A 233 -0.86 -5.66 14.27
N LEU A 234 0.02 -6.24 15.08
CA LEU A 234 0.57 -7.59 14.86
C LEU A 234 -0.53 -8.67 14.84
N GLY A 235 -1.56 -8.55 15.68
CA GLY A 235 -2.65 -9.52 15.74
C GLY A 235 -3.46 -9.59 14.44
N SER A 236 -3.89 -8.45 13.94
CA SER A 236 -4.61 -8.34 12.65
C SER A 236 -3.73 -8.77 11.47
N LEU A 237 -2.44 -8.40 11.45
CA LEU A 237 -1.51 -8.84 10.41
C LEU A 237 -1.31 -10.37 10.42
N LEU A 238 -1.18 -10.99 11.59
CA LEU A 238 -1.07 -12.44 11.71
C LEU A 238 -2.35 -13.16 11.26
N ASN A 239 -3.53 -12.58 11.52
CA ASN A 239 -4.80 -13.11 11.00
C ASN A 239 -4.85 -13.08 9.47
N GLN A 240 -4.55 -11.92 8.86
CA GLN A 240 -4.56 -11.77 7.39
C GLN A 240 -3.54 -12.69 6.71
N LEU A 241 -2.32 -12.81 7.24
CA LEU A 241 -1.34 -13.78 6.76
C LEU A 241 -1.79 -15.24 6.98
N ALA A 242 -2.48 -15.55 8.09
CA ALA A 242 -2.98 -16.91 8.31
C ALA A 242 -4.05 -17.29 7.27
N ILE A 243 -4.91 -16.34 6.89
CA ILE A 243 -5.92 -16.52 5.85
C ILE A 243 -5.26 -16.71 4.47
N ALA A 244 -4.36 -15.81 4.07
CA ALA A 244 -3.62 -15.90 2.80
C ALA A 244 -2.80 -17.20 2.62
N ASN A 245 -2.43 -17.87 3.72
CA ASN A 245 -1.70 -19.14 3.68
C ASN A 245 -2.62 -20.40 3.76
N GLU A 246 -3.95 -20.25 3.80
CA GLU A 246 -4.88 -21.39 3.96
C GLU A 246 -4.78 -22.40 2.81
N ASN A 247 -4.71 -21.93 1.55
CA ASN A 247 -4.55 -22.78 0.35
C ASN A 247 -3.27 -23.60 0.34
N LEU A 248 -2.20 -23.08 0.96
CA LEU A 248 -0.93 -23.76 1.12
C LEU A 248 -0.96 -24.82 2.24
N CYS A 249 -2.13 -25.05 2.85
CA CYS A 249 -2.35 -25.84 4.06
C CYS A 249 -1.60 -25.28 5.28
N GLY A 250 -1.45 -23.96 5.35
CA GLY A 250 -0.76 -23.23 6.41
C GLY A 250 0.68 -22.83 6.06
N GLY A 251 1.06 -21.64 6.49
CA GLY A 251 2.39 -21.06 6.26
C GLY A 251 3.35 -21.20 7.44
N THR A 252 4.50 -20.53 7.33
CA THR A 252 5.37 -20.22 8.48
C THR A 252 5.57 -18.72 8.56
N VAL A 253 5.24 -18.13 9.71
CA VAL A 253 5.52 -16.73 10.04
C VAL A 253 6.52 -16.68 11.18
N VAL A 254 7.62 -15.95 11.00
CA VAL A 254 8.63 -15.73 12.04
C VAL A 254 8.49 -14.31 12.54
N VAL A 255 8.24 -14.12 13.84
CA VAL A 255 8.15 -12.80 14.47
C VAL A 255 9.43 -12.56 15.28
N MET A 256 10.16 -11.48 14.98
CA MET A 256 11.33 -11.07 15.74
C MET A 256 11.15 -9.67 16.34
N ALA A 257 11.25 -9.58 17.67
CA ALA A 257 11.14 -8.32 18.40
C ALA A 257 12.07 -8.27 19.62
N GLU A 258 12.25 -7.09 20.18
CA GLU A 258 13.04 -6.84 21.39
C GLU A 258 12.24 -7.12 22.69
N ARG A 259 11.41 -8.17 22.67
CA ARG A 259 10.64 -8.71 23.83
C ARG A 259 11.13 -10.09 24.23
N ASP A 260 10.73 -10.56 25.42
CA ASP A 260 11.02 -11.93 25.85
C ASP A 260 10.18 -12.95 25.07
N LYS A 261 10.83 -14.03 24.59
CA LYS A 261 10.18 -15.03 23.73
C LYS A 261 8.97 -15.69 24.40
N GLU A 262 9.07 -15.99 25.69
CA GLU A 262 7.99 -16.64 26.45
C GLU A 262 6.75 -15.75 26.55
N GLU A 263 6.94 -14.44 26.64
CA GLU A 263 5.87 -13.44 26.68
C GLU A 263 5.19 -13.35 25.30
N MET A 264 5.99 -13.28 24.22
CA MET A 264 5.48 -13.28 22.85
C MET A 264 4.70 -14.55 22.50
N GLU A 265 5.23 -15.74 22.82
CA GLU A 265 4.52 -17.02 22.59
C GLU A 265 3.22 -17.11 23.39
N LEU A 266 3.20 -16.57 24.62
CA LEU A 266 2.02 -16.55 25.47
C LEU A 266 0.98 -15.52 25.00
N ASP A 267 1.40 -14.38 24.46
CA ASP A 267 0.50 -13.38 23.87
C ASP A 267 -0.11 -13.87 22.55
N ILE A 268 0.66 -14.52 21.68
CA ILE A 268 0.13 -15.16 20.45
C ILE A 268 -0.83 -16.30 20.81
N ALA A 269 -0.54 -17.10 21.84
CA ALA A 269 -1.44 -18.16 22.30
C ALA A 269 -2.76 -17.66 22.94
N LYS A 270 -2.90 -16.35 23.21
CA LYS A 270 -4.17 -15.72 23.63
C LYS A 270 -4.99 -15.15 22.47
N MET A 271 -4.43 -15.08 21.26
CA MET A 271 -5.14 -14.50 20.11
C MET A 271 -6.37 -15.37 19.78
N GLU A 272 -7.51 -14.71 19.56
CA GLU A 272 -8.83 -15.39 19.47
C GLU A 272 -9.21 -15.84 18.04
N PHE A 273 -8.32 -15.67 17.06
CA PHE A 273 -8.52 -16.07 15.65
C PHE A 273 -7.89 -17.43 15.32
N ASP A 274 -8.37 -18.07 14.25
CA ASP A 274 -7.81 -19.34 13.76
C ASP A 274 -6.56 -19.09 12.91
N PHE A 275 -5.48 -19.81 13.22
CA PHE A 275 -4.23 -19.75 12.45
C PHE A 275 -4.30 -20.55 11.14
N LYS A 276 -5.38 -21.28 10.84
CA LYS A 276 -5.61 -21.96 9.53
C LYS A 276 -4.43 -22.85 9.10
N GLY A 277 -3.80 -23.52 10.06
CA GLY A 277 -2.62 -24.36 9.88
C GLY A 277 -1.27 -23.62 9.89
N THR A 278 -1.26 -22.29 9.82
CA THR A 278 -0.04 -21.46 9.84
C THR A 278 0.68 -21.54 11.18
N SER A 279 1.99 -21.84 11.13
CA SER A 279 2.84 -21.89 12.32
C SER A 279 3.53 -20.53 12.57
N VAL A 280 3.38 -19.99 13.78
CA VAL A 280 4.03 -18.74 14.18
C VAL A 280 5.21 -19.02 15.12
N ILE A 281 6.36 -18.43 14.83
CA ILE A 281 7.64 -18.70 15.47
C ILE A 281 8.23 -17.41 16.06
N CYS A 282 8.15 -17.24 17.38
CA CYS A 282 8.70 -16.07 18.07
C CYS A 282 10.22 -16.14 18.29
N ARG A 283 10.92 -15.02 18.12
CA ARG A 283 12.36 -14.87 18.37
C ARG A 283 12.66 -13.53 19.06
N SER A 284 13.54 -13.55 20.05
CA SER A 284 13.99 -12.34 20.74
C SER A 284 15.29 -11.83 20.11
N GLY A 285 15.29 -10.59 19.60
CA GLY A 285 16.43 -9.99 18.91
C GLY A 285 16.13 -8.63 18.28
N SER A 286 17.17 -7.85 17.98
CA SER A 286 17.05 -6.52 17.37
C SER A 286 17.29 -6.56 15.86
N PRO A 287 16.40 -5.99 15.01
CA PRO A 287 16.61 -5.97 13.56
C PRO A 287 17.77 -5.06 13.13
N VAL A 288 18.18 -4.10 13.96
CA VAL A 288 19.33 -3.22 13.68
C VAL A 288 20.67 -3.93 13.92
N ILE A 289 20.67 -5.03 14.68
CA ILE A 289 21.87 -5.80 14.99
C ILE A 289 22.05 -6.90 13.94
N LEU A 290 23.02 -6.71 13.04
CA LEU A 290 23.35 -7.69 11.99
C LEU A 290 23.70 -9.09 12.55
N ALA A 291 24.12 -9.19 13.83
CA ALA A 291 24.37 -10.47 14.50
C ALA A 291 23.08 -11.24 14.87
N ASP A 292 21.97 -10.54 15.12
CA ASP A 292 20.66 -11.15 15.38
C ASP A 292 19.96 -11.51 14.05
N LEU A 293 20.16 -10.69 13.00
CA LEU A 293 19.75 -11.04 11.63
C LEU A 293 20.59 -12.19 11.04
N LYS A 294 21.89 -12.27 11.36
CA LYS A 294 22.86 -13.13 10.65
C LYS A 294 24.08 -13.55 11.47
N LYS A 295 24.47 -14.81 11.26
CA LYS A 295 25.70 -15.41 11.78
C LYS A 295 26.94 -14.85 11.09
N LEU A 296 27.82 -14.25 11.88
CA LEU A 296 29.23 -14.05 11.53
C LEU A 296 30.05 -15.14 12.23
N LEU A 297 31.05 -15.68 11.53
CA LEU A 297 31.88 -16.85 11.89
C LEU A 297 32.05 -17.19 13.40
N ILE A 298 31.84 -18.47 13.73
CA ILE A 298 32.36 -19.18 14.93
C ILE A 298 31.74 -18.76 16.28
N SER A 299 30.41 -18.89 16.39
CA SER A 299 29.73 -19.56 17.53
C SER A 299 28.26 -19.78 17.13
N CYS A 300 27.56 -20.71 17.77
CA CYS A 300 26.10 -20.69 17.74
C CYS A 300 25.66 -19.40 18.47
N ASP A 301 24.69 -18.61 17.97
CA ASP A 301 23.25 -18.83 18.21
C ASP A 301 22.41 -17.67 17.59
N ILE A 302 21.22 -17.97 17.02
CA ILE A 302 20.32 -17.18 16.11
C ILE A 302 20.77 -16.98 14.65
N GLN A 303 19.88 -17.40 13.74
CA GLN A 303 19.69 -16.84 12.39
C GLN A 303 18.19 -16.95 12.04
N VAL A 304 17.48 -15.82 11.89
CA VAL A 304 16.06 -15.79 11.44
C VAL A 304 15.89 -16.05 9.92
N SER A 305 16.91 -16.65 9.29
CA SER A 305 16.94 -17.02 7.86
C SER A 305 16.48 -15.89 6.92
N VAL A 306 16.86 -14.62 7.21
CA VAL A 306 16.43 -13.41 6.46
C VAL A 306 16.59 -13.56 4.94
N SER A 307 17.72 -14.12 4.49
CA SER A 307 18.00 -14.35 3.06
C SER A 307 17.15 -15.46 2.40
N LYS A 308 16.36 -16.21 3.18
CA LYS A 308 15.43 -17.26 2.71
C LYS A 308 13.95 -16.88 2.87
N ALA A 309 13.63 -15.76 3.51
CA ALA A 309 12.27 -15.28 3.67
C ALA A 309 11.65 -14.91 2.30
N ARG A 310 10.32 -15.08 2.16
CA ARG A 310 9.59 -14.65 0.95
C ARG A 310 9.30 -13.16 0.93
N ALA A 311 9.05 -12.60 2.11
CA ALA A 311 8.80 -11.20 2.37
C ALA A 311 9.25 -10.86 3.78
N ILE A 312 9.68 -9.62 3.99
CA ILE A 312 10.14 -9.10 5.29
C ILE A 312 9.31 -7.87 5.62
N ILE A 313 8.42 -7.97 6.61
CA ILE A 313 7.56 -6.87 7.05
C ILE A 313 8.24 -6.18 8.22
N VAL A 314 8.51 -4.88 8.09
CA VAL A 314 8.97 -4.00 9.16
C VAL A 314 7.73 -3.28 9.70
N LEU A 315 7.27 -3.68 10.88
CA LEU A 315 6.16 -3.03 11.57
C LEU A 315 6.64 -1.74 12.24
N ALA A 316 5.76 -0.73 12.25
CA ALA A 316 5.94 0.49 13.03
C ALA A 316 5.91 0.17 14.53
N GLU A 317 6.54 1.03 15.35
CA GLU A 317 6.36 1.00 16.80
C GLU A 317 5.13 1.82 17.21
N ASP A 318 4.39 1.34 18.20
CA ASP A 318 3.29 2.11 18.79
C ASP A 318 3.83 3.33 19.55
N GLY A 319 3.29 4.52 19.26
CA GLY A 319 3.69 5.78 19.86
C GLY A 319 4.17 6.79 18.82
N ASN A 320 5.30 7.44 19.10
CA ASN A 320 5.77 8.59 18.35
C ASN A 320 6.28 8.24 16.93
N ALA A 321 5.67 8.85 15.91
CA ALA A 321 5.92 8.59 14.48
C ALA A 321 7.41 8.68 14.09
N ASP A 322 8.07 9.81 14.38
CA ASP A 322 9.50 10.03 14.06
C ASP A 322 10.43 8.94 14.62
N GLN A 323 10.14 8.44 15.82
CA GLN A 323 10.96 7.40 16.47
C GLN A 323 10.76 6.05 15.79
N SER A 324 9.52 5.72 15.42
CA SER A 324 9.19 4.55 14.62
C SER A 324 9.90 4.58 13.26
N ASP A 325 9.77 5.68 12.51
CA ASP A 325 10.34 5.80 11.16
C ASP A 325 11.87 5.84 11.18
N ALA A 326 12.48 6.47 12.19
CA ALA A 326 13.92 6.39 12.41
C ALA A 326 14.39 4.95 12.72
N ARG A 327 13.55 4.11 13.36
CA ARG A 327 13.83 2.68 13.56
C ARG A 327 13.59 1.87 12.29
N ALA A 328 12.57 2.20 11.50
CA ALA A 328 12.29 1.59 10.20
C ALA A 328 13.46 1.83 9.23
N LEU A 329 13.92 3.07 9.08
CA LEU A 329 15.09 3.46 8.28
C LEU A 329 16.35 2.69 8.67
N ARG A 330 16.63 2.59 9.99
CA ARG A 330 17.78 1.83 10.51
C ARG A 330 17.66 0.33 10.25
N THR A 331 16.43 -0.20 10.25
CA THR A 331 16.14 -1.60 9.92
C THR A 331 16.36 -1.86 8.43
N VAL A 332 15.89 -0.99 7.54
CA VAL A 332 16.14 -1.08 6.09
C VAL A 332 17.64 -1.05 5.79
N LEU A 333 18.40 -0.12 6.41
CA LEU A 333 19.87 -0.08 6.27
C LEU A 333 20.58 -1.36 6.79
N SER A 334 20.03 -1.99 7.82
CA SER A 334 20.53 -3.28 8.34
C SER A 334 20.26 -4.43 7.36
N LEU A 335 19.06 -4.46 6.78
CA LEU A 335 18.60 -5.47 5.79
C LEU A 335 19.33 -5.35 4.45
N THR A 336 19.51 -4.14 3.92
CA THR A 336 20.31 -3.91 2.69
C THR A 336 21.80 -4.21 2.90
N GLY A 337 22.29 -4.14 4.14
CA GLY A 337 23.64 -4.59 4.53
C GLY A 337 23.86 -6.12 4.50
N VAL A 338 22.84 -6.94 4.23
CA VAL A 338 22.90 -8.41 4.27
C VAL A 338 23.63 -8.97 3.04
N LYS A 339 24.93 -9.24 3.20
CA LYS A 339 25.88 -9.70 2.15
C LYS A 339 25.52 -10.93 1.29
N ASP A 340 24.49 -11.70 1.62
CA ASP A 340 24.12 -12.90 0.83
C ASP A 340 22.95 -12.58 -0.11
N GLY A 341 22.51 -11.32 -0.15
CA GLY A 341 21.26 -10.90 -0.76
C GLY A 341 20.03 -11.24 0.09
N LEU A 342 18.91 -10.64 -0.30
CA LEU A 342 17.57 -11.01 0.12
C LEU A 342 16.90 -11.73 -1.05
N ARG A 343 16.09 -12.75 -0.76
CA ARG A 343 15.33 -13.48 -1.78
C ARG A 343 13.99 -12.82 -2.07
N GLY A 344 13.35 -12.30 -1.03
CA GLY A 344 12.12 -11.52 -1.08
C GLY A 344 12.36 -10.02 -1.09
N HIS A 345 11.25 -9.28 -1.11
CA HIS A 345 11.18 -7.84 -0.86
C HIS A 345 11.01 -7.53 0.62
N ILE A 346 11.15 -6.25 0.96
CA ILE A 346 10.90 -5.67 2.27
C ILE A 346 9.66 -4.78 2.15
N VAL A 347 8.69 -4.98 3.03
CA VAL A 347 7.53 -4.09 3.19
C VAL A 347 7.76 -3.29 4.47
N VAL A 348 7.70 -1.97 4.39
CA VAL A 348 7.97 -1.07 5.51
C VAL A 348 6.73 -0.28 5.83
N GLU A 349 6.17 -0.50 7.02
CA GLU A 349 5.18 0.40 7.59
C GLU A 349 5.89 1.70 8.01
N LEU A 350 5.35 2.83 7.55
CA LEU A 350 5.79 4.16 7.99
C LEU A 350 4.62 4.90 8.64
N SER A 351 4.94 5.68 9.67
CA SER A 351 3.98 6.49 10.40
C SER A 351 3.82 7.88 9.78
N ASP A 352 4.87 8.43 9.18
CA ASP A 352 4.91 9.77 8.60
C ASP A 352 5.24 9.74 7.09
N LEU A 353 4.63 10.65 6.33
CA LEU A 353 4.83 10.76 4.88
C LEU A 353 6.18 11.41 4.54
N ASP A 354 6.63 12.40 5.33
CA ASP A 354 7.90 13.13 5.09
C ASP A 354 9.12 12.19 5.15
N ASN A 355 9.02 11.12 5.95
CA ASN A 355 10.08 10.15 6.13
C ASN A 355 10.19 9.14 4.97
N GLU A 356 9.16 9.00 4.12
CA GLU A 356 9.11 7.98 3.07
C GLU A 356 10.22 8.12 2.04
N VAL A 357 10.47 9.34 1.56
CA VAL A 357 11.46 9.63 0.51
C VAL A 357 12.86 9.15 0.90
N LEU A 358 13.22 9.28 2.18
CA LEU A 358 14.51 8.84 2.70
C LEU A 358 14.60 7.31 2.78
N VAL A 359 13.51 6.64 3.14
CA VAL A 359 13.41 5.18 3.23
C VAL A 359 13.45 4.54 1.85
N LYS A 360 12.65 5.02 0.88
CA LYS A 360 12.71 4.62 -0.53
C LYS A 360 14.13 4.82 -1.11
N LEU A 361 14.78 5.95 -0.82
CA LEU A 361 16.14 6.26 -1.32
C LEU A 361 17.23 5.28 -0.84
N VAL A 362 17.17 4.81 0.43
CA VAL A 362 18.16 3.83 0.93
C VAL A 362 17.79 2.38 0.64
N GLY A 363 16.50 2.10 0.44
CA GLY A 363 15.97 0.78 0.11
C GLY A 363 16.18 0.37 -1.34
N GLY A 364 15.97 1.31 -2.27
CA GLY A 364 15.90 1.03 -3.70
C GLY A 364 14.80 0.02 -4.05
N ASP A 365 14.95 -0.66 -5.18
CA ASP A 365 13.98 -1.61 -5.75
C ASP A 365 13.63 -2.85 -4.87
N LEU A 366 14.16 -2.93 -3.64
CA LEU A 366 13.87 -4.00 -2.67
C LEU A 366 12.83 -3.61 -1.62
N VAL A 367 12.51 -2.31 -1.49
CA VAL A 367 11.63 -1.77 -0.43
C VAL A 367 10.35 -1.22 -1.04
N GLU A 368 9.23 -1.78 -0.59
CA GLU A 368 7.92 -1.14 -0.67
C GLU A 368 7.64 -0.45 0.66
N THR A 369 7.06 0.74 0.64
CA THR A 369 6.58 1.45 1.83
C THR A 369 5.06 1.52 1.80
N VAL A 370 4.45 1.47 2.99
CA VAL A 370 3.03 1.71 3.21
C VAL A 370 2.92 2.76 4.31
N VAL A 371 2.56 3.99 3.96
CA VAL A 371 2.41 5.10 4.91
C VAL A 371 1.04 4.98 5.59
N ALA A 372 1.04 4.42 6.80
CA ALA A 372 -0.16 4.06 7.54
C ALA A 372 -1.12 5.25 7.75
N HIS A 373 -0.55 6.41 8.06
CA HIS A 373 -1.31 7.61 8.43
C HIS A 373 -1.95 8.31 7.22
N ASP A 374 -1.28 8.35 6.07
CA ASP A 374 -1.81 8.90 4.82
C ASP A 374 -2.91 8.00 4.22
N VAL A 375 -2.67 6.67 4.15
CA VAL A 375 -3.66 5.70 3.66
C VAL A 375 -4.98 5.80 4.44
N ILE A 376 -4.92 5.88 5.78
CA ILE A 376 -6.10 6.06 6.62
C ILE A 376 -6.80 7.40 6.33
N GLY A 377 -6.04 8.50 6.17
CA GLY A 377 -6.60 9.82 5.84
C GLY A 377 -7.35 9.82 4.50
N ARG A 378 -6.73 9.26 3.45
CA ARG A 378 -7.34 9.11 2.11
C ARG A 378 -8.60 8.25 2.14
N LEU A 379 -8.56 7.11 2.83
CA LEU A 379 -9.72 6.23 3.00
C LEU A 379 -10.89 6.92 3.73
N MET A 380 -10.61 7.68 4.80
CA MET A 380 -11.63 8.46 5.51
C MET A 380 -12.29 9.51 4.59
N ILE A 381 -11.51 10.18 3.74
CA ILE A 381 -12.03 11.16 2.78
C ILE A 381 -12.87 10.49 1.68
N GLN A 382 -12.38 9.42 1.06
CA GLN A 382 -13.12 8.67 0.04
C GLN A 382 -14.47 8.16 0.57
N CYS A 383 -14.51 7.68 1.82
CA CYS A 383 -15.74 7.32 2.50
C CYS A 383 -16.64 8.55 2.70
N ALA A 384 -16.12 9.63 3.28
CA ALA A 384 -16.89 10.84 3.62
C ALA A 384 -17.61 11.48 2.42
N ARG A 385 -16.98 11.44 1.23
CA ARG A 385 -17.43 12.03 -0.04
C ARG A 385 -18.58 11.31 -0.76
N GLN A 386 -19.15 10.24 -0.19
CA GLN A 386 -20.26 9.51 -0.83
C GLN A 386 -21.60 9.62 -0.02
N PRO A 387 -22.08 10.84 0.32
CA PRO A 387 -23.20 11.05 1.25
C PRO A 387 -24.60 10.72 0.69
N GLY A 388 -24.75 10.51 -0.62
CA GLY A 388 -26.04 10.46 -1.32
C GLY A 388 -27.06 9.39 -0.88
N LEU A 389 -26.68 8.46 0.00
CA LEU A 389 -27.53 7.41 0.59
C LEU A 389 -27.10 7.11 2.05
N ALA A 390 -27.02 8.18 2.86
CA ALA A 390 -26.28 8.30 4.13
C ALA A 390 -26.34 7.18 5.19
N GLN A 391 -27.41 6.35 5.28
CA GLN A 391 -27.48 5.24 6.25
C GLN A 391 -27.04 3.88 5.68
N ILE A 392 -27.10 3.69 4.36
CA ILE A 392 -26.79 2.39 3.72
C ILE A 392 -25.42 2.41 3.04
N VAL A 393 -24.98 3.56 2.52
CA VAL A 393 -23.70 3.69 1.78
C VAL A 393 -22.46 3.84 2.67
N MET A 394 -22.60 4.32 3.91
CA MET A 394 -21.46 4.44 4.84
C MET A 394 -20.80 3.09 5.14
N GLY A 395 -21.61 2.13 5.61
CA GLY A 395 -21.13 0.75 5.77
C GLY A 395 -20.67 0.15 4.45
N MET A 396 -21.19 0.59 3.30
CA MET A 396 -20.87 -0.01 2.00
C MET A 396 -19.48 0.32 1.47
N LEU A 397 -19.03 1.58 1.42
CA LEU A 397 -17.68 1.85 0.86
C LEU A 397 -16.58 1.39 1.81
N TRP A 398 -16.76 1.61 3.11
CA TRP A 398 -15.88 1.08 4.13
C TRP A 398 -15.81 -0.45 4.07
N GLN A 399 -16.96 -1.13 3.95
CA GLN A 399 -16.97 -2.57 3.76
C GLN A 399 -16.31 -2.98 2.43
N ILE A 400 -16.52 -2.26 1.32
CA ILE A 400 -15.87 -2.62 0.04
C ILE A 400 -14.35 -2.57 0.19
N TRP A 401 -13.82 -1.57 0.91
CA TRP A 401 -12.40 -1.51 1.21
C TRP A 401 -11.94 -2.59 2.20
N GLU A 402 -12.74 -2.94 3.21
CA GLU A 402 -12.47 -4.06 4.13
C GLU A 402 -12.48 -5.42 3.40
N ASP A 403 -13.48 -5.67 2.55
CA ASP A 403 -13.69 -6.88 1.75
C ASP A 403 -12.63 -7.05 0.64
N ILE A 404 -12.00 -5.96 0.17
CA ILE A 404 -10.96 -5.98 -0.90
C ILE A 404 -9.53 -5.92 -0.36
N LEU A 405 -9.29 -5.23 0.78
CA LEU A 405 -7.95 -5.17 1.39
C LEU A 405 -7.64 -6.42 2.22
N GLY A 406 -8.66 -7.02 2.84
CA GLY A 406 -8.51 -8.26 3.59
C GLY A 406 -8.64 -9.50 2.70
N PHE A 407 -7.93 -10.57 3.06
CA PHE A 407 -8.00 -11.88 2.40
C PHE A 407 -9.28 -12.66 2.77
N GLU A 408 -10.31 -12.00 3.30
CA GLU A 408 -11.53 -12.65 3.81
C GLU A 408 -12.60 -12.86 2.74
N ASN A 409 -12.54 -12.14 1.61
CA ASN A 409 -13.60 -12.17 0.59
C ASN A 409 -13.07 -12.21 -0.85
N CYS A 410 -12.61 -11.08 -1.39
CA CYS A 410 -12.21 -10.97 -2.80
C CYS A 410 -11.23 -9.82 -3.04
N GLU A 411 -9.98 -10.16 -3.31
CA GLU A 411 -8.82 -9.27 -3.33
C GLU A 411 -8.11 -9.26 -4.70
N PHE A 412 -7.09 -8.41 -4.82
CA PHE A 412 -6.34 -8.22 -6.07
C PHE A 412 -5.26 -9.28 -6.30
N TYR A 413 -5.35 -9.98 -7.43
CA TYR A 413 -4.33 -10.93 -7.88
C TYR A 413 -3.80 -10.59 -9.27
N ILE A 414 -2.49 -10.72 -9.45
CA ILE A 414 -1.81 -10.59 -10.75
C ILE A 414 -1.33 -11.97 -11.20
N LYS A 415 -1.81 -12.44 -12.35
CA LYS A 415 -1.48 -13.78 -12.84
C LYS A 415 -1.32 -13.83 -14.36
N ARG A 416 -0.30 -14.55 -14.80
CA ARG A 416 -0.03 -14.75 -16.23
C ARG A 416 -0.91 -15.85 -16.81
N TRP A 417 -1.59 -15.54 -17.92
CA TRP A 417 -2.51 -16.46 -18.60
C TRP A 417 -2.16 -16.58 -20.10
N PRO A 418 -1.19 -17.43 -20.49
CA PRO A 418 -0.71 -17.52 -21.89
C PRO A 418 -1.79 -17.90 -22.92
N GLN A 419 -2.90 -18.48 -22.48
CA GLN A 419 -4.06 -18.77 -23.33
C GLN A 419 -4.88 -17.53 -23.73
N LEU A 420 -4.62 -16.37 -23.11
CA LEU A 420 -5.25 -15.08 -23.43
C LEU A 420 -4.36 -14.19 -24.32
N ASP A 421 -3.13 -14.61 -24.62
CA ASP A 421 -2.22 -13.91 -25.53
C ASP A 421 -2.93 -13.67 -26.89
N GLY A 422 -3.06 -12.41 -27.31
CA GLY A 422 -3.75 -12.01 -28.53
C GLY A 422 -5.25 -11.71 -28.38
N MET A 423 -5.86 -11.84 -27.19
CA MET A 423 -7.23 -11.42 -26.93
C MET A 423 -7.34 -9.93 -26.59
N GLN A 424 -8.50 -9.32 -26.90
CA GLN A 424 -8.84 -7.96 -26.50
C GLN A 424 -9.28 -7.88 -25.04
N PHE A 425 -9.06 -6.75 -24.37
CA PHE A 425 -9.45 -6.59 -22.98
C PHE A 425 -10.99 -6.68 -22.79
N GLU A 426 -11.81 -6.25 -23.76
CA GLU A 426 -13.28 -6.47 -23.67
C GLU A 426 -13.68 -7.96 -23.59
N ASP A 427 -12.91 -8.83 -24.25
CA ASP A 427 -13.12 -10.28 -24.24
C ASP A 427 -12.54 -10.92 -22.96
N VAL A 428 -11.35 -10.47 -22.52
CA VAL A 428 -10.73 -10.89 -21.25
C VAL A 428 -11.63 -10.59 -20.06
N LEU A 429 -12.25 -9.40 -20.04
CA LEU A 429 -13.14 -8.95 -18.97
C LEU A 429 -14.32 -9.90 -18.70
N ILE A 430 -14.85 -10.58 -19.73
CA ILE A 430 -15.93 -11.58 -19.62
C ILE A 430 -15.43 -13.03 -19.64
N SER A 431 -14.11 -13.26 -19.61
CA SER A 431 -13.52 -14.61 -19.69
C SER A 431 -13.47 -15.35 -18.35
N PHE A 432 -13.60 -14.66 -17.22
CA PHE A 432 -13.45 -15.26 -15.88
C PHE A 432 -14.81 -15.33 -15.16
N PRO A 433 -15.37 -16.52 -14.87
CA PRO A 433 -16.64 -16.65 -14.16
C PRO A 433 -16.53 -16.22 -12.69
N ASP A 434 -15.39 -16.50 -12.09
CA ASP A 434 -15.14 -16.40 -10.64
C ASP A 434 -14.16 -15.27 -10.28
N ALA A 435 -13.82 -14.41 -11.26
CA ALA A 435 -13.00 -13.21 -11.06
C ALA A 435 -13.45 -12.05 -11.97
N ILE A 436 -13.00 -10.83 -11.70
CA ILE A 436 -13.22 -9.64 -12.53
C ILE A 436 -11.88 -9.01 -12.89
N PRO A 437 -11.46 -9.03 -14.18
CA PRO A 437 -10.27 -8.30 -14.63
C PRO A 437 -10.41 -6.79 -14.40
N CYS A 438 -9.45 -6.22 -13.69
CA CYS A 438 -9.38 -4.80 -13.34
C CYS A 438 -8.25 -4.06 -14.06
N GLY A 439 -7.25 -4.78 -14.57
CA GLY A 439 -6.12 -4.19 -15.27
C GLY A 439 -5.23 -5.20 -15.98
N VAL A 440 -4.17 -4.69 -16.62
CA VAL A 440 -3.13 -5.50 -17.25
C VAL A 440 -1.75 -4.96 -16.85
N LYS A 441 -0.88 -5.87 -16.41
CA LYS A 441 0.55 -5.63 -16.25
C LYS A 441 1.23 -5.79 -17.60
N VAL A 442 1.75 -4.70 -18.16
CA VAL A 442 2.27 -4.68 -19.53
C VAL A 442 3.76 -4.97 -19.55
N ALA A 443 4.14 -6.13 -20.08
CA ALA A 443 5.54 -6.57 -20.13
C ALA A 443 6.42 -5.64 -20.96
N ALA A 444 5.86 -5.03 -22.03
CA ALA A 444 6.56 -4.06 -22.87
C ALA A 444 6.94 -2.76 -22.12
N HIS A 445 6.22 -2.40 -21.06
CA HIS A 445 6.48 -1.23 -20.21
C HIS A 445 7.27 -1.59 -18.95
N GLY A 446 8.10 -2.65 -19.00
CA GLY A 446 8.89 -3.10 -17.85
C GLY A 446 8.06 -3.74 -16.73
N GLY A 447 6.79 -4.10 -17.00
CA GLY A 447 5.88 -4.62 -15.99
C GLY A 447 5.08 -3.55 -15.26
N LYS A 448 4.95 -2.32 -15.79
CA LYS A 448 3.98 -1.34 -15.27
C LYS A 448 2.55 -1.89 -15.36
N ILE A 449 1.79 -1.74 -14.28
CA ILE A 449 0.36 -2.03 -14.23
C ILE A 449 -0.41 -0.86 -14.87
N ILE A 450 -1.41 -1.20 -15.67
CA ILE A 450 -2.41 -0.26 -16.16
C ILE A 450 -3.76 -0.72 -15.62
N LEU A 451 -4.32 0.03 -14.67
CA LEU A 451 -5.71 -0.13 -14.25
C LEU A 451 -6.64 0.36 -15.36
N ASN A 452 -7.79 -0.29 -15.49
CA ASN A 452 -8.85 0.11 -16.41
C ASN A 452 -8.39 0.38 -17.88
N PRO A 453 -7.67 -0.56 -18.53
CA PRO A 453 -7.17 -0.36 -19.88
C PRO A 453 -8.31 -0.29 -20.92
N ASP A 454 -7.98 0.20 -22.12
CA ASP A 454 -8.91 0.27 -23.25
C ASP A 454 -9.47 -1.12 -23.60
N ASP A 455 -10.76 -1.18 -23.94
CA ASP A 455 -11.43 -2.40 -24.45
C ASP A 455 -10.67 -3.06 -25.62
N SER A 456 -10.02 -2.24 -26.46
CA SER A 456 -9.24 -2.63 -27.63
C SER A 456 -7.79 -3.05 -27.32
N TYR A 457 -7.33 -2.95 -26.06
CA TYR A 457 -6.00 -3.39 -25.66
C TYR A 457 -5.85 -4.89 -25.92
N VAL A 458 -4.84 -5.28 -26.69
CA VAL A 458 -4.56 -6.69 -27.02
C VAL A 458 -3.45 -7.21 -26.13
N LEU A 459 -3.73 -8.25 -25.33
CA LEU A 459 -2.75 -8.88 -24.45
C LEU A 459 -1.55 -9.40 -25.26
N GLN A 460 -0.34 -8.99 -24.88
CA GLN A 460 0.90 -9.41 -25.51
C GLN A 460 1.54 -10.59 -24.77
N ALA A 461 2.38 -11.34 -25.48
CA ALA A 461 3.08 -12.50 -24.92
C ALA A 461 4.07 -12.08 -23.82
N GLY A 462 3.62 -12.18 -22.56
CA GLY A 462 4.37 -11.68 -21.40
C GLY A 462 3.50 -10.91 -20.42
N ASP A 463 2.38 -10.36 -20.87
CA ASP A 463 1.46 -9.61 -20.04
C ASP A 463 0.77 -10.51 -19.00
N GLU A 464 0.39 -9.90 -17.88
CA GLU A 464 -0.29 -10.57 -16.76
C GLU A 464 -1.57 -9.82 -16.44
N VAL A 465 -2.64 -10.54 -16.12
CA VAL A 465 -3.96 -9.93 -15.87
C VAL A 465 -4.08 -9.65 -14.38
N LEU A 466 -4.43 -8.42 -14.03
CA LEU A 466 -4.87 -8.05 -12.69
C LEU A 466 -6.37 -8.34 -12.59
N VAL A 467 -6.78 -9.14 -11.61
CA VAL A 467 -8.18 -9.46 -11.33
C VAL A 467 -8.53 -9.19 -9.86
N ILE A 468 -9.82 -9.01 -9.58
CA ILE A 468 -10.39 -9.26 -8.25
C ILE A 468 -10.95 -10.70 -8.25
N ALA A 469 -10.53 -11.55 -7.32
CA ALA A 469 -10.97 -12.95 -7.21
C ALA A 469 -11.07 -13.38 -5.74
N GLU A 470 -11.78 -14.47 -5.43
CA GLU A 470 -11.92 -15.01 -4.07
C GLU A 470 -10.61 -15.59 -3.53
N ASP A 471 -9.73 -16.07 -4.42
CA ASP A 471 -8.38 -16.48 -4.01
C ASP A 471 -7.42 -16.63 -5.22
N ASP A 472 -6.15 -16.96 -4.97
CA ASP A 472 -5.10 -17.03 -5.98
C ASP A 472 -5.30 -18.19 -6.99
N ASP A 473 -5.96 -19.27 -6.58
CA ASP A 473 -6.18 -20.49 -7.38
C ASP A 473 -7.64 -20.76 -7.79
N THR A 474 -8.60 -20.00 -7.25
CA THR A 474 -10.05 -20.22 -7.45
C THR A 474 -10.55 -19.88 -8.86
N TYR A 475 -9.82 -19.04 -9.60
CA TYR A 475 -10.26 -18.52 -10.91
C TYR A 475 -9.41 -19.01 -12.09
N ALA A 476 -10.08 -19.23 -13.22
CA ALA A 476 -9.44 -19.55 -14.51
C ALA A 476 -10.30 -19.01 -15.67
N PRO A 477 -9.69 -18.67 -16.82
CA PRO A 477 -10.45 -18.22 -17.98
C PRO A 477 -11.18 -19.38 -18.67
N VAL A 478 -12.43 -19.17 -19.07
CA VAL A 478 -13.28 -20.13 -19.76
C VAL A 478 -13.67 -19.68 -21.17
N SER A 479 -14.32 -20.54 -21.93
CA SER A 479 -14.87 -20.18 -23.24
C SER A 479 -15.99 -19.14 -23.12
N PHE A 480 -15.97 -18.13 -23.99
CA PHE A 480 -16.83 -16.95 -23.93
C PHE A 480 -18.32 -17.22 -23.61
N PRO A 481 -18.88 -16.59 -22.56
CA PRO A 481 -20.32 -16.60 -22.33
C PRO A 481 -21.04 -15.77 -23.40
N LYS A 482 -22.28 -16.15 -23.74
CA LYS A 482 -23.14 -15.37 -24.65
C LYS A 482 -23.80 -14.22 -23.90
N VAL A 483 -23.11 -13.09 -23.79
CA VAL A 483 -23.59 -11.85 -23.15
C VAL A 483 -24.31 -10.97 -24.17
N TRP A 484 -25.48 -10.42 -23.83
CA TRP A 484 -26.23 -9.54 -24.74
C TRP A 484 -25.76 -8.09 -24.61
N ARG A 485 -25.32 -7.47 -25.71
CA ARG A 485 -24.94 -6.05 -25.73
C ARG A 485 -26.20 -5.18 -25.79
N GLY A 486 -26.30 -4.20 -24.91
CA GLY A 486 -27.38 -3.20 -24.88
C GLY A 486 -26.85 -1.83 -24.47
N SER A 487 -27.62 -0.77 -24.70
CA SER A 487 -27.27 0.62 -24.40
C SER A 487 -27.56 1.01 -22.96
N LEU A 488 -26.83 2.00 -22.43
CA LEU A 488 -27.15 2.69 -21.19
C LEU A 488 -28.49 3.46 -21.29
N PRO A 489 -29.38 3.40 -20.27
CA PRO A 489 -30.65 4.14 -20.26
C PRO A 489 -30.51 5.61 -19.86
N LYS A 490 -29.46 5.99 -19.09
CA LYS A 490 -29.16 7.38 -18.73
C LYS A 490 -27.66 7.64 -18.76
N ASP A 491 -27.20 8.32 -19.81
CA ASP A 491 -25.80 8.73 -19.94
C ASP A 491 -25.59 10.20 -19.58
N PHE A 492 -25.91 10.53 -18.33
CA PHE A 492 -25.65 11.85 -17.74
C PHE A 492 -24.54 11.74 -16.69
N VAL A 493 -23.75 12.81 -16.57
CA VAL A 493 -22.98 13.10 -15.35
C VAL A 493 -23.82 14.11 -14.59
N CYS A 494 -24.09 13.83 -13.32
CA CYS A 494 -24.67 14.82 -12.43
C CYS A 494 -23.52 15.75 -12.00
N PRO A 495 -23.65 17.09 -12.10
CA PRO A 495 -22.67 17.98 -11.50
C PRO A 495 -22.58 17.69 -9.99
N LYS A 496 -21.36 17.69 -9.45
CA LYS A 496 -21.14 17.57 -8.01
C LYS A 496 -21.76 18.78 -7.30
N SER A 497 -22.48 18.57 -6.20
CA SER A 497 -22.97 19.64 -5.34
C SER A 497 -21.89 20.08 -4.34
N PRO A 498 -21.84 21.35 -3.90
CA PRO A 498 -20.98 21.77 -2.79
C PRO A 498 -21.31 20.95 -1.54
N GLU A 499 -20.27 20.48 -0.85
CA GLU A 499 -20.36 19.69 0.38
C GLU A 499 -19.85 20.50 1.57
N ARG A 500 -20.43 20.28 2.75
CA ARG A 500 -19.96 20.91 3.99
C ARG A 500 -19.49 19.82 4.97
N ILE A 501 -18.20 19.81 5.22
CA ILE A 501 -17.50 18.78 5.98
C ILE A 501 -16.93 19.36 7.27
N LEU A 502 -16.97 18.58 8.35
CA LEU A 502 -16.45 18.98 9.66
C LEU A 502 -15.33 18.03 10.10
N PHE A 503 -14.11 18.55 10.28
CA PHE A 503 -13.03 17.87 10.98
C PHE A 503 -13.08 18.21 12.48
N CYS A 504 -13.15 17.18 13.33
CA CYS A 504 -13.09 17.27 14.78
C CYS A 504 -11.75 16.72 15.28
N GLY A 505 -10.90 17.57 15.87
CA GLY A 505 -9.51 17.28 16.21
C GLY A 505 -8.52 18.05 15.32
N TRP A 506 -7.27 18.18 15.78
CA TRP A 506 -6.14 18.56 14.94
C TRP A 506 -5.29 17.32 14.72
N ARG A 507 -5.37 16.70 13.54
CA ARG A 507 -4.56 15.52 13.20
C ARG A 507 -3.13 15.96 12.87
N ARG A 508 -2.14 15.09 13.09
CA ARG A 508 -0.83 15.25 12.45
C ARG A 508 -1.00 15.18 10.92
N ASP A 509 -0.26 16.00 10.18
CA ASP A 509 -0.29 16.12 8.71
C ASP A 509 -1.71 16.34 8.14
N MET A 510 -2.52 17.13 8.85
CA MET A 510 -3.90 17.41 8.44
C MET A 510 -3.96 18.19 7.12
N GLU A 511 -2.92 18.94 6.79
CA GLU A 511 -2.63 19.57 5.50
C GLU A 511 -2.79 18.61 4.31
N ASP A 512 -2.30 17.37 4.39
CA ASP A 512 -2.44 16.39 3.31
C ASP A 512 -3.91 16.03 3.11
N MET A 513 -4.64 15.79 4.20
CA MET A 513 -6.08 15.56 4.14
C MET A 513 -6.83 16.77 3.57
N ILE A 514 -6.36 17.99 3.80
CA ILE A 514 -6.96 19.21 3.26
C ILE A 514 -6.69 19.33 1.75
N MET A 515 -5.48 19.01 1.28
CA MET A 515 -5.15 18.96 -0.16
C MET A 515 -5.99 17.92 -0.91
N VAL A 516 -6.02 16.68 -0.40
CA VAL A 516 -6.83 15.59 -0.94
C VAL A 516 -8.30 15.99 -1.03
N LEU A 517 -8.82 16.70 -0.01
CA LEU A 517 -10.21 17.14 0.03
C LEU A 517 -10.49 18.31 -0.94
N ASP A 518 -9.54 19.22 -1.12
CA ASP A 518 -9.68 20.34 -2.06
C ASP A 518 -9.74 19.87 -3.52
N ALA A 519 -8.81 19.00 -3.95
CA ALA A 519 -8.86 18.37 -5.28
C ALA A 519 -10.14 17.53 -5.51
N SER A 520 -10.71 17.01 -4.41
CA SER A 520 -11.82 16.07 -4.41
C SER A 520 -13.22 16.69 -4.55
N LEU A 521 -13.47 17.81 -3.88
CA LEU A 521 -14.81 18.38 -3.67
C LEU A 521 -15.23 19.35 -4.79
N ALA A 522 -16.52 19.67 -4.83
CA ALA A 522 -17.06 20.68 -5.73
C ALA A 522 -16.69 22.10 -5.25
N GLU A 523 -16.72 23.08 -6.17
CA GLU A 523 -16.58 24.50 -5.82
C GLU A 523 -17.61 24.95 -4.77
N ASP A 524 -17.27 25.99 -4.00
CA ASP A 524 -18.06 26.52 -2.87
C ASP A 524 -18.33 25.51 -1.73
N SER A 525 -17.51 24.47 -1.61
CA SER A 525 -17.54 23.56 -0.45
C SER A 525 -16.96 24.24 0.80
N GLU A 526 -17.39 23.81 1.99
CA GLU A 526 -16.86 24.33 3.27
C GLU A 526 -16.20 23.22 4.07
N LEU A 527 -14.92 23.42 4.46
CA LEU A 527 -14.26 22.58 5.44
C LEU A 527 -14.19 23.30 6.79
N TRP A 528 -14.96 22.82 7.76
CA TRP A 528 -14.95 23.33 9.13
C TRP A 528 -13.91 22.58 9.95
N MET A 529 -13.01 23.30 10.60
CA MET A 529 -11.98 22.71 11.48
C MET A 529 -12.28 23.07 12.94
N PHE A 530 -12.67 22.06 13.73
CA PHE A 530 -13.02 22.20 15.14
C PHE A 530 -12.04 21.45 16.06
N ASN A 531 -11.17 22.21 16.72
CA ASN A 531 -10.13 21.71 17.63
C ASN A 531 -9.68 22.82 18.58
N ASP A 532 -8.81 22.50 19.53
CA ASP A 532 -8.33 23.42 20.57
C ASP A 532 -7.07 24.23 20.19
N VAL A 533 -6.52 24.02 18.99
CA VAL A 533 -5.46 24.88 18.44
C VAL A 533 -6.01 26.30 18.21
N PRO A 534 -5.38 27.37 18.75
CA PRO A 534 -5.83 28.74 18.56
C PRO A 534 -5.79 29.15 17.08
N GLU A 535 -6.84 29.82 16.60
CA GLU A 535 -7.01 30.17 15.17
C GLU A 535 -5.79 30.85 14.54
N LYS A 536 -5.08 31.70 15.31
CA LYS A 536 -3.87 32.44 14.88
C LYS A 536 -2.63 31.56 14.64
N GLU A 537 -2.62 30.34 15.16
CA GLU A 537 -1.50 29.40 15.05
C GLU A 537 -1.74 28.37 13.94
N ARG A 538 -3.00 28.17 13.55
CA ARG A 538 -3.43 27.22 12.50
C ARG A 538 -2.85 27.58 11.13
N GLU A 539 -2.98 28.85 10.73
CA GLU A 539 -2.43 29.36 9.47
C GLU A 539 -0.93 29.10 9.37
N LYS A 540 -0.19 29.33 10.46
CA LYS A 540 1.24 29.05 10.53
C LYS A 540 1.54 27.56 10.41
N LYS A 541 0.84 26.70 11.15
CA LYS A 541 1.05 25.24 11.08
C LYS A 541 0.85 24.71 9.65
N LEU A 542 -0.28 25.04 9.03
CA LEU A 542 -0.58 24.61 7.66
C LEU A 542 0.46 25.13 6.66
N THR A 543 0.92 26.37 6.82
CA THR A 543 2.00 26.93 5.96
C THR A 543 3.34 26.24 6.20
N ASP A 544 3.68 25.91 7.45
CA ASP A 544 4.92 25.20 7.81
C ASP A 544 4.92 23.77 7.24
N GLY A 545 3.76 23.10 7.16
CA GLY A 545 3.53 21.83 6.46
C GLY A 545 3.34 21.93 4.94
N GLY A 546 3.56 23.12 4.34
CA GLY A 546 3.55 23.31 2.89
C GLY A 546 2.20 23.67 2.25
N LEU A 547 1.10 23.70 3.02
CA LEU A 547 -0.21 24.13 2.53
C LEU A 547 -0.34 25.66 2.49
N ASP A 548 -0.39 26.22 1.28
CA ASP A 548 -0.76 27.62 1.05
C ASP A 548 -2.30 27.76 1.00
N ILE A 549 -2.90 28.18 2.12
CA ILE A 549 -4.36 28.36 2.28
C ILE A 549 -4.95 29.26 1.18
N ASN A 550 -4.17 30.18 0.60
CA ASN A 550 -4.64 31.08 -0.45
C ASN A 550 -4.79 30.40 -1.82
N ARG A 551 -4.25 29.19 -1.99
CA ARG A 551 -4.34 28.38 -3.22
C ARG A 551 -5.45 27.34 -3.19
N LEU A 552 -6.14 27.17 -2.07
CA LEU A 552 -7.29 26.27 -2.00
C LEU A 552 -8.34 26.71 -3.01
N GLU A 553 -8.76 25.76 -3.84
CA GLU A 553 -9.53 26.03 -5.04
C GLU A 553 -11.04 25.85 -4.82
N ASN A 554 -11.42 24.74 -4.19
CA ASN A 554 -12.79 24.26 -4.10
C ASN A 554 -13.35 24.38 -2.68
N ILE A 555 -12.50 24.29 -1.65
CA ILE A 555 -12.92 24.40 -0.25
C ILE A 555 -12.61 25.77 0.38
N SER A 556 -13.53 26.22 1.22
CA SER A 556 -13.33 27.36 2.13
C SER A 556 -13.11 26.87 3.57
N LEU A 557 -12.04 27.33 4.22
CA LEU A 557 -11.70 26.92 5.58
C LEU A 557 -12.47 27.74 6.63
N VAL A 558 -13.25 27.07 7.48
CA VAL A 558 -14.00 27.69 8.58
C VAL A 558 -13.45 27.24 9.93
N ASN A 559 -12.68 28.10 10.58
CA ASN A 559 -12.06 27.82 11.87
C ASN A 559 -13.03 27.96 13.05
N ARG A 560 -13.05 26.96 13.94
CA ARG A 560 -13.72 27.03 15.24
C ARG A 560 -12.81 26.49 16.34
N GLU A 561 -12.59 27.29 17.38
CA GLU A 561 -11.81 26.89 18.56
C GLU A 561 -12.71 26.20 19.59
N GLY A 562 -12.33 25.01 20.03
CA GLY A 562 -13.00 24.32 21.11
C GLY A 562 -12.62 22.84 21.23
N ASN A 563 -12.72 22.34 22.45
CA ASN A 563 -12.42 20.95 22.77
C ASN A 563 -13.56 19.99 22.32
N ALA A 564 -13.21 18.97 21.53
CA ALA A 564 -14.11 17.97 20.95
C ALA A 564 -14.91 17.13 21.96
N VAL A 565 -14.38 16.86 23.16
CA VAL A 565 -15.10 16.08 24.19
C VAL A 565 -16.00 16.94 25.10
N ILE A 566 -16.13 18.25 24.83
CA ILE A 566 -16.99 19.14 25.61
C ILE A 566 -18.28 19.44 24.85
N ARG A 567 -19.38 18.82 25.30
CA ARG A 567 -20.76 19.03 24.82
C ARG A 567 -21.08 20.49 24.49
N ARG A 568 -20.83 21.42 25.41
CA ARG A 568 -21.17 22.85 25.25
C ARG A 568 -20.50 23.49 24.03
N HIS A 569 -19.33 22.99 23.63
CA HIS A 569 -18.60 23.51 22.47
C HIS A 569 -19.12 22.89 21.17
N LEU A 570 -19.33 21.58 21.14
CA LEU A 570 -20.04 20.90 20.03
C LEU A 570 -21.45 21.48 19.81
N GLU A 571 -22.16 21.85 20.88
CA GLU A 571 -23.47 22.51 20.83
C GLU A 571 -23.42 23.94 20.25
N SER A 572 -22.25 24.51 19.97
CA SER A 572 -22.12 25.75 19.19
C SER A 572 -22.08 25.53 17.67
N LEU A 573 -21.87 24.28 17.23
CA LEU A 573 -21.75 23.92 15.81
C LEU A 573 -23.12 23.59 15.18
N PRO A 574 -23.29 23.86 13.87
CA PRO A 574 -24.48 23.49 13.10
C PRO A 574 -24.40 22.01 12.63
N LEU A 575 -24.31 21.09 13.60
CA LEU A 575 -24.07 19.65 13.41
C LEU A 575 -25.08 18.94 12.48
N GLU A 576 -26.26 19.51 12.27
CA GLU A 576 -27.32 18.97 11.40
C GLU A 576 -27.17 19.41 9.94
N SER A 577 -26.18 20.26 9.66
CA SER A 577 -25.97 20.89 8.36
C SER A 577 -24.74 20.39 7.62
N PHE A 578 -23.89 19.56 8.24
CA PHE A 578 -22.76 18.93 7.58
C PHE A 578 -23.21 17.65 6.87
N ASP A 579 -22.71 17.45 5.65
CA ASP A 579 -22.94 16.22 4.88
C ASP A 579 -22.16 15.07 5.52
N SER A 580 -20.92 15.33 5.93
CA SER A 580 -20.04 14.41 6.65
C SER A 580 -19.24 15.07 7.78
N ILE A 581 -18.94 14.28 8.81
CA ILE A 581 -18.15 14.68 9.98
C ILE A 581 -17.04 13.64 10.18
N LEU A 582 -15.79 14.06 10.16
CA LEU A 582 -14.64 13.22 10.48
C LEU A 582 -14.17 13.57 11.89
N ILE A 583 -14.08 12.55 12.74
CA ILE A 583 -13.51 12.63 14.09
C ILE A 583 -12.14 12.00 14.01
N LEU A 584 -11.11 12.84 14.06
CA LEU A 584 -9.72 12.47 13.83
C LEU A 584 -9.01 12.19 15.16
N ALA A 585 -8.00 11.33 15.12
CA ALA A 585 -7.03 11.24 16.21
C ALA A 585 -6.29 12.58 16.28
N ASP A 586 -6.23 13.15 17.49
CA ASP A 586 -5.65 14.48 17.71
C ASP A 586 -4.17 14.35 18.06
N GLU A 587 -3.31 15.15 17.43
CA GLU A 587 -1.83 15.10 17.57
C GLU A 587 -1.37 15.16 19.03
N SER A 588 -2.17 15.78 19.91
CA SER A 588 -1.86 15.93 21.33
C SER A 588 -2.00 14.63 22.13
N VAL A 589 -2.59 13.59 21.55
CA VAL A 589 -2.91 12.31 22.19
C VAL A 589 -2.68 11.07 21.31
N GLU A 590 -2.32 11.21 20.03
CA GLU A 590 -2.15 10.06 19.11
C GLU A 590 -1.04 9.09 19.54
N ASP A 591 0.01 9.58 20.23
CA ASP A 591 1.03 8.79 20.94
C ASP A 591 0.46 7.72 21.89
N SER A 592 -0.83 7.83 22.27
CA SER A 592 -1.54 6.86 23.11
C SER A 592 -2.88 6.49 22.49
N ALA A 593 -2.88 5.45 21.64
CA ALA A 593 -4.06 4.92 20.95
C ALA A 593 -5.31 4.83 21.84
N ILE A 594 -5.20 4.23 23.04
CA ILE A 594 -6.30 4.10 24.01
C ILE A 594 -6.92 5.46 24.40
N GLN A 595 -6.11 6.52 24.51
CA GLN A 595 -6.59 7.87 24.85
C GLN A 595 -7.21 8.58 23.65
N ALA A 596 -6.61 8.44 22.46
CA ALA A 596 -7.17 8.93 21.21
C ALA A 596 -8.55 8.30 20.96
N ASP A 597 -8.63 6.97 20.93
CA ASP A 597 -9.86 6.19 20.76
C ASP A 597 -10.96 6.60 21.75
N SER A 598 -10.60 6.73 23.03
CA SER A 598 -11.53 7.15 24.08
C SER A 598 -12.11 8.56 23.83
N ARG A 599 -11.33 9.47 23.23
CA ARG A 599 -11.79 10.82 22.87
C ARG A 599 -12.62 10.82 21.59
N SER A 600 -12.23 10.04 20.58
CA SER A 600 -12.98 9.91 19.32
C SER A 600 -14.38 9.33 19.58
N LEU A 601 -14.46 8.24 20.34
CA LEU A 601 -15.73 7.63 20.76
C LEU A 601 -16.58 8.54 21.64
N ALA A 602 -15.98 9.29 22.57
CA ALA A 602 -16.70 10.28 23.38
C ALA A 602 -17.29 11.40 22.50
N THR A 603 -16.53 11.90 21.52
CA THR A 603 -16.99 12.92 20.56
C THR A 603 -18.14 12.39 19.69
N LEU A 604 -18.02 11.16 19.16
CA LEU A 604 -19.06 10.50 18.37
C LEU A 604 -20.38 10.38 19.14
N LEU A 605 -20.32 9.89 20.39
CA LEU A 605 -21.49 9.77 21.26
C LEU A 605 -22.10 11.13 21.62
N LEU A 606 -21.28 12.17 21.83
CA LEU A 606 -21.77 13.51 22.10
C LEU A 606 -22.46 14.14 20.89
N ILE A 607 -21.88 14.05 19.68
CA ILE A 607 -22.49 14.59 18.46
C ILE A 607 -23.85 13.94 18.20
N ARG A 608 -23.94 12.60 18.27
CA ARG A 608 -25.21 11.89 18.04
C ARG A 608 -26.27 12.23 19.10
N ASP A 609 -25.92 12.35 20.36
CA ASP A 609 -26.87 12.76 21.41
C ASP A 609 -27.30 14.23 21.31
N ILE A 610 -26.43 15.13 20.83
CA ILE A 610 -26.78 16.53 20.54
C ILE A 610 -27.79 16.60 19.38
N GLN A 611 -27.50 15.92 18.26
CA GLN A 611 -28.40 15.86 17.10
C GLN A 611 -29.78 15.29 17.51
N ALA A 612 -29.81 14.19 18.27
CA ALA A 612 -31.05 13.58 18.76
C ALA A 612 -31.88 14.54 19.63
N LYS A 613 -31.25 15.37 20.48
CA LYS A 613 -31.93 16.34 21.35
C LYS A 613 -32.44 17.60 20.63
N ARG A 614 -31.89 17.91 19.46
CA ARG A 614 -32.28 19.10 18.67
C ARG A 614 -33.43 18.83 17.69
N LEU A 615 -33.71 17.57 17.38
CA LEU A 615 -34.83 17.19 16.51
C LEU A 615 -36.18 17.47 17.19
N PRO A 616 -37.09 18.23 16.56
CA PRO A 616 -38.43 18.43 17.09
C PRO A 616 -39.23 17.13 17.01
N TYR A 617 -39.90 16.77 18.11
CA TYR A 617 -40.72 15.56 18.23
C TYR A 617 -41.89 15.57 17.24
N SER A 618 -41.75 14.90 16.11
CA SER A 618 -42.79 14.86 15.07
C SER A 618 -43.97 13.99 15.49
N GLN A 619 -45.16 14.59 15.57
CA GLN A 619 -46.42 13.86 15.80
C GLN A 619 -47.02 13.35 14.48
N ALA A 620 -46.55 12.19 14.01
CA ALA A 620 -47.26 11.23 13.16
C ALA A 620 -46.42 9.93 13.12
N ASP A 621 -46.94 8.71 13.17
CA ASP A 621 -48.34 8.28 13.00
C ASP A 621 -48.71 7.17 14.01
N GLY A 622 -50.00 6.84 14.11
CA GLY A 622 -50.55 5.90 15.11
C GLY A 622 -50.19 4.42 14.90
N GLY A 623 -48.96 4.01 15.22
CA GLY A 623 -48.53 2.61 15.27
C GLY A 623 -48.10 2.18 16.68
N SER A 624 -48.58 1.03 17.15
CA SER A 624 -48.28 0.50 18.49
C SER A 624 -46.84 -0.06 18.60
N PHE A 625 -45.85 0.83 18.73
CA PHE A 625 -44.51 0.49 19.20
C PHE A 625 -44.17 1.23 20.49
N SER A 626 -43.44 0.56 21.38
CA SER A 626 -43.20 0.98 22.75
C SER A 626 -42.42 2.30 22.85
N LYS A 627 -42.99 3.28 23.57
CA LYS A 627 -42.26 4.47 24.03
C LYS A 627 -40.99 4.07 24.78
N GLY A 628 -39.86 4.70 24.45
CA GLY A 628 -38.68 4.74 25.31
C GLY A 628 -37.48 3.87 24.89
N SER A 629 -37.20 3.72 23.59
CA SER A 629 -35.88 3.27 23.14
C SER A 629 -35.11 4.43 22.52
N TRP A 630 -34.08 4.89 23.22
CA TRP A 630 -33.10 5.91 22.77
C TRP A 630 -32.50 5.58 21.40
N MET A 631 -32.41 4.28 21.07
CA MET A 631 -31.97 3.76 19.77
C MET A 631 -32.90 4.12 18.60
N GLY A 632 -34.19 4.38 18.85
CA GLY A 632 -35.14 4.82 17.82
C GLY A 632 -34.95 6.29 17.45
N GLU A 633 -34.66 7.12 18.46
CA GLU A 633 -34.41 8.55 18.31
C GLU A 633 -33.05 8.80 17.62
N MET A 634 -32.02 8.01 17.96
CA MET A 634 -30.74 8.01 17.22
C MET A 634 -30.92 7.62 15.74
N LYS A 635 -31.86 6.70 15.44
CA LYS A 635 -32.10 6.27 14.04
C LYS A 635 -32.63 7.40 13.18
N GLN A 636 -33.55 8.20 13.71
CA GLN A 636 -34.13 9.36 13.00
C GLN A 636 -33.14 10.54 12.82
N ALA A 637 -32.08 10.59 13.64
CA ALA A 637 -30.96 11.53 13.48
C ALA A 637 -29.89 11.03 12.49
N SER A 638 -29.70 9.71 12.40
CA SER A 638 -28.72 9.05 11.53
C SER A 638 -28.99 9.25 10.03
N ASP A 639 -30.25 9.46 9.64
CA ASP A 639 -30.69 9.50 8.23
C ASP A 639 -30.17 10.71 7.41
N LYS A 640 -29.40 11.64 8.00
CA LYS A 640 -28.97 12.90 7.35
C LYS A 640 -27.47 13.19 7.32
N THR A 641 -26.68 12.76 8.30
CA THR A 641 -25.27 13.16 8.38
C THR A 641 -24.37 11.94 8.59
N VAL A 642 -23.38 11.82 7.72
CA VAL A 642 -22.28 10.86 7.85
C VAL A 642 -21.41 11.25 9.05
N ILE A 643 -20.95 10.27 9.83
CA ILE A 643 -19.89 10.47 10.82
C ILE A 643 -18.90 9.31 10.70
N ILE A 644 -17.61 9.62 10.60
CA ILE A 644 -16.52 8.64 10.57
C ILE A 644 -15.58 8.98 11.72
N SER A 645 -15.20 7.98 12.51
CA SER A 645 -14.30 8.10 13.66
C SER A 645 -13.04 7.28 13.41
N GLU A 646 -11.89 7.93 13.46
CA GLU A 646 -10.58 7.29 13.48
C GLU A 646 -10.38 6.56 14.81
N ILE A 647 -9.92 5.30 14.74
CA ILE A 647 -9.61 4.43 15.89
C ILE A 647 -8.24 3.78 15.64
N LEU A 648 -7.29 4.05 16.52
CA LEU A 648 -5.90 3.66 16.35
C LEU A 648 -5.62 2.21 16.78
N ASP A 649 -6.35 1.67 17.77
CA ASP A 649 -6.21 0.27 18.21
C ASP A 649 -7.24 -0.64 17.52
N PRO A 650 -6.83 -1.62 16.68
CA PRO A 650 -7.73 -2.61 16.08
C PRO A 650 -8.58 -3.39 17.10
N ARG A 651 -8.07 -3.61 18.33
CA ARG A 651 -8.80 -4.28 19.40
C ARG A 651 -10.01 -3.45 19.86
N THR A 652 -9.90 -2.12 19.87
CA THR A 652 -11.03 -1.23 20.15
C THR A 652 -12.14 -1.42 19.12
N LYS A 653 -11.82 -1.46 17.83
CA LYS A 653 -12.80 -1.76 16.75
C LYS A 653 -13.46 -3.13 16.98
N ASN A 654 -12.66 -4.17 17.26
CA ASN A 654 -13.18 -5.53 17.44
C ASN A 654 -14.12 -5.65 18.66
N LEU A 655 -13.89 -4.89 19.73
CA LEU A 655 -14.83 -4.78 20.86
C LEU A 655 -16.13 -4.03 20.51
N LEU A 656 -16.10 -3.13 19.52
CA LEU A 656 -17.25 -2.37 19.04
C LEU A 656 -18.10 -3.11 17.99
N SER A 657 -17.57 -4.17 17.36
CA SER A 657 -18.23 -4.99 16.32
C SER A 657 -19.66 -5.46 16.67
N MET A 658 -19.94 -5.72 17.95
CA MET A 658 -21.24 -6.16 18.46
C MET A 658 -22.25 -5.01 18.66
N SER A 659 -21.86 -3.78 18.31
CA SER A 659 -22.62 -2.55 18.54
C SER A 659 -22.74 -1.75 17.25
N LYS A 660 -23.83 -1.00 17.09
CA LYS A 660 -24.03 -0.07 15.95
C LYS A 660 -23.07 1.12 15.91
N ILE A 661 -22.00 1.08 16.69
CA ILE A 661 -20.92 2.06 16.67
C ILE A 661 -19.86 1.64 15.63
N SER A 662 -19.77 0.33 15.30
CA SER A 662 -18.91 -0.20 14.23
C SER A 662 -19.09 0.55 12.91
N ASP A 663 -20.34 0.84 12.54
CA ASP A 663 -20.74 1.44 11.26
C ASP A 663 -20.22 2.88 11.07
N TYR A 664 -19.60 3.46 12.10
CA TYR A 664 -19.03 4.82 12.13
C TYR A 664 -17.53 4.83 12.46
N VAL A 665 -16.86 3.67 12.49
CA VAL A 665 -15.47 3.51 12.96
C VAL A 665 -14.58 2.96 11.84
N LEU A 666 -13.47 3.64 11.59
CA LEU A 666 -12.41 3.20 10.69
C LEU A 666 -11.12 3.04 11.50
N SER A 667 -10.39 1.93 11.32
CA SER A 667 -9.21 1.61 12.14
C SER A 667 -7.99 1.15 11.36
N ASN A 668 -6.85 1.17 12.05
CA ASN A 668 -5.54 0.65 11.63
C ASN A 668 -5.52 -0.86 11.24
N GLU A 669 -6.64 -1.57 11.37
CA GLU A 669 -6.77 -2.92 10.80
C GLU A 669 -6.63 -2.90 9.27
N LEU A 670 -7.11 -1.84 8.60
CA LEU A 670 -6.96 -1.66 7.15
C LEU A 670 -5.48 -1.51 6.73
N VAL A 671 -4.64 -0.93 7.59
CA VAL A 671 -3.18 -0.89 7.39
C VAL A 671 -2.59 -2.29 7.51
N SER A 672 -3.07 -3.10 8.46
CA SER A 672 -2.62 -4.49 8.62
C SER A 672 -2.96 -5.35 7.40
N MET A 673 -4.12 -5.11 6.81
CA MET A 673 -4.60 -5.71 5.56
C MET A 673 -3.71 -5.29 4.38
N ALA A 674 -3.51 -3.99 4.15
CA ALA A 674 -2.63 -3.49 3.08
C ALA A 674 -1.18 -4.01 3.20
N LEU A 675 -0.62 -4.06 4.42
CA LEU A 675 0.70 -4.64 4.68
C LEU A 675 0.77 -6.13 4.32
N ALA A 676 -0.30 -6.90 4.56
CA ALA A 676 -0.39 -8.30 4.18
C ALA A 676 -0.47 -8.48 2.65
N MET A 677 -1.29 -7.68 1.95
CA MET A 677 -1.37 -7.71 0.48
C MET A 677 -0.01 -7.45 -0.18
N VAL A 678 0.65 -6.36 0.23
CA VAL A 678 1.96 -5.95 -0.30
C VAL A 678 3.05 -6.96 0.09
N ALA A 679 2.89 -7.70 1.19
CA ALA A 679 3.81 -8.77 1.57
C ALA A 679 3.68 -10.02 0.68
N GLU A 680 2.47 -10.38 0.22
CA GLU A 680 2.29 -11.52 -0.69
C GLU A 680 2.63 -11.17 -2.15
N ASP A 681 2.17 -10.02 -2.68
CA ASP A 681 2.70 -9.47 -3.94
C ASP A 681 2.92 -7.95 -3.84
N ARG A 682 4.20 -7.57 -3.87
CA ARG A 682 4.67 -6.18 -3.84
C ARG A 682 4.02 -5.28 -4.89
N GLN A 683 3.64 -5.85 -6.03
CA GLN A 683 3.08 -5.12 -7.17
C GLN A 683 1.70 -4.52 -6.87
N ILE A 684 0.98 -5.08 -5.88
CA ILE A 684 -0.30 -4.55 -5.41
C ILE A 684 -0.13 -3.18 -4.76
N ASN A 685 1.08 -2.83 -4.27
CA ASN A 685 1.33 -1.50 -3.71
C ASN A 685 1.00 -0.39 -4.73
N HIS A 686 1.42 -0.54 -5.99
CA HIS A 686 1.12 0.43 -7.06
C HIS A 686 -0.38 0.47 -7.44
N VAL A 687 -1.11 -0.63 -7.25
CA VAL A 687 -2.57 -0.68 -7.46
C VAL A 687 -3.26 0.12 -6.36
N LEU A 688 -2.82 -0.05 -5.11
CA LEU A 688 -3.36 0.70 -3.97
C LEU A 688 -2.95 2.18 -4.02
N GLU A 689 -1.71 2.51 -4.39
CA GLU A 689 -1.24 3.88 -4.62
C GLU A 689 -2.14 4.59 -5.66
N GLU A 690 -2.46 3.98 -6.80
CA GLU A 690 -3.36 4.58 -7.80
C GLU A 690 -4.82 4.70 -7.32
N LEU A 691 -5.34 3.70 -6.58
CA LEU A 691 -6.72 3.73 -6.08
C LEU A 691 -6.93 4.66 -4.87
N PHE A 692 -5.87 5.03 -4.15
CA PHE A 692 -5.90 5.99 -3.05
C PHE A 692 -5.51 7.42 -3.49
N ALA A 693 -4.82 7.57 -4.62
CA ALA A 693 -4.51 8.87 -5.22
C ALA A 693 -5.78 9.62 -5.68
N GLU A 694 -5.64 10.93 -5.85
CA GLU A 694 -6.65 11.76 -6.54
C GLU A 694 -6.54 11.63 -8.07
N GLU A 695 -5.36 11.29 -8.58
CA GLU A 695 -5.07 11.09 -9.99
C GLU A 695 -5.13 9.60 -10.35
N GLY A 696 -5.91 9.22 -11.37
CA GLY A 696 -6.01 7.84 -11.85
C GLY A 696 -7.41 7.27 -11.74
N ASN A 697 -7.53 6.01 -11.35
CA ASN A 697 -8.81 5.32 -11.16
C ASN A 697 -9.19 5.31 -9.67
N GLU A 698 -10.35 5.86 -9.29
CA GLU A 698 -10.89 5.77 -7.91
C GLU A 698 -12.13 4.84 -7.83
N MET A 699 -12.42 4.29 -6.64
CA MET A 699 -13.64 3.49 -6.42
C MET A 699 -14.87 4.36 -6.10
N HIS A 700 -15.92 4.20 -6.91
CA HIS A 700 -17.16 4.98 -6.79
C HIS A 700 -18.41 4.13 -6.63
N ILE A 701 -19.33 4.53 -5.74
CA ILE A 701 -20.70 4.02 -5.71
C ILE A 701 -21.59 4.95 -6.58
N ARG A 702 -22.28 4.35 -7.56
CA ARG A 702 -23.09 5.02 -8.59
C ARG A 702 -24.50 4.42 -8.62
N GLN A 703 -25.52 5.21 -8.96
CA GLN A 703 -26.92 4.72 -8.96
C GLN A 703 -27.22 3.78 -10.13
N ALA A 704 -28.08 2.77 -9.90
CA ALA A 704 -28.44 1.78 -10.92
C ALA A 704 -29.14 2.36 -12.14
N ASP A 705 -29.85 3.48 -11.99
CA ASP A 705 -30.58 4.14 -13.09
C ASP A 705 -29.69 4.66 -14.23
N LEU A 706 -28.37 4.71 -14.02
CA LEU A 706 -27.37 4.97 -15.05
C LEU A 706 -27.18 3.77 -16.00
N TYR A 707 -27.37 2.53 -15.53
CA TYR A 707 -27.08 1.30 -16.28
C TYR A 707 -28.31 0.52 -16.70
N LEU A 708 -29.40 0.62 -15.94
CA LEU A 708 -30.59 -0.20 -16.12
C LEU A 708 -31.88 0.56 -15.79
N CYS A 709 -32.97 0.12 -16.42
CA CYS A 709 -34.31 0.61 -16.13
C CYS A 709 -34.94 -0.14 -14.94
N GLU A 710 -35.93 0.48 -14.29
CA GLU A 710 -36.67 -0.15 -13.18
C GLU A 710 -37.31 -1.48 -13.63
N GLY A 711 -36.94 -2.57 -12.97
CA GLY A 711 -37.42 -3.92 -13.27
C GLY A 711 -36.80 -4.59 -14.49
N GLU A 712 -35.75 -4.00 -15.09
CA GLU A 712 -35.04 -4.59 -16.23
C GLU A 712 -34.33 -5.90 -15.83
N GLU A 713 -34.38 -6.90 -16.70
CA GLU A 713 -33.93 -8.27 -16.42
C GLU A 713 -32.60 -8.56 -17.15
N LEU A 714 -31.49 -8.36 -16.44
CA LEU A 714 -30.11 -8.39 -16.95
C LEU A 714 -29.22 -9.26 -16.08
N SER A 715 -28.15 -9.81 -16.67
CA SER A 715 -27.06 -10.42 -15.93
C SER A 715 -25.98 -9.41 -15.56
N PHE A 716 -25.08 -9.80 -14.66
CA PHE A 716 -24.00 -8.93 -14.20
C PHE A 716 -23.06 -8.55 -15.35
N TYR A 717 -22.69 -9.50 -16.22
CA TYR A 717 -21.89 -9.19 -17.41
C TYR A 717 -22.59 -8.24 -18.39
N GLU A 718 -23.92 -8.29 -18.51
CA GLU A 718 -24.67 -7.37 -19.38
C GLU A 718 -24.62 -5.92 -18.85
N ILE A 719 -24.60 -5.74 -17.53
CA ILE A 719 -24.40 -4.44 -16.88
C ILE A 719 -22.94 -4.00 -16.97
N MET A 720 -21.98 -4.91 -16.78
CA MET A 720 -20.56 -4.61 -16.91
C MET A 720 -20.20 -4.14 -18.33
N LEU A 721 -20.71 -4.80 -19.39
CA LEU A 721 -20.53 -4.35 -20.78
C LEU A 721 -21.29 -3.04 -21.11
N ARG A 722 -22.33 -2.68 -20.35
CA ARG A 722 -22.94 -1.34 -20.41
C ARG A 722 -22.03 -0.30 -19.78
N ALA A 723 -21.47 -0.58 -18.60
CA ALA A 723 -20.55 0.32 -17.91
C ALA A 723 -19.24 0.56 -18.68
N ARG A 724 -18.73 -0.43 -19.44
CA ARG A 724 -17.63 -0.22 -20.39
C ARG A 724 -17.88 0.88 -21.42
N GLN A 725 -19.13 1.21 -21.75
CA GLN A 725 -19.48 2.33 -22.64
C GLN A 725 -19.15 3.70 -22.04
N ARG A 726 -18.96 3.76 -20.73
CA ARG A 726 -18.51 4.92 -19.96
C ARG A 726 -17.06 4.78 -19.45
N ARG A 727 -16.35 3.73 -19.89
CA ARG A 727 -14.97 3.30 -19.54
C ARG A 727 -14.81 2.67 -18.15
N ASP A 728 -15.75 1.83 -17.73
CA ASP A 728 -15.83 1.44 -16.30
C ASP A 728 -15.87 -0.04 -16.02
N ILE A 729 -15.10 -0.46 -15.02
CA ILE A 729 -15.06 -1.84 -14.54
C ILE A 729 -16.01 -1.95 -13.34
N VAL A 730 -17.16 -2.58 -13.58
CA VAL A 730 -18.12 -2.89 -12.50
C VAL A 730 -17.58 -4.08 -11.73
N ILE A 731 -17.00 -3.81 -10.56
CA ILE A 731 -16.43 -4.82 -9.65
C ILE A 731 -17.47 -5.49 -8.75
N GLY A 732 -18.68 -4.93 -8.63
CA GLY A 732 -19.72 -5.46 -7.75
C GLY A 732 -21.01 -4.66 -7.78
N TYR A 733 -21.93 -5.00 -6.86
CA TYR A 733 -23.19 -4.28 -6.66
C TYR A 733 -23.68 -4.37 -5.21
N ARG A 734 -24.60 -3.48 -4.82
CA ARG A 734 -25.45 -3.67 -3.62
C ARG A 734 -26.91 -3.55 -4.00
N LEU A 735 -27.74 -4.43 -3.44
CA LEU A 735 -29.19 -4.43 -3.63
C LEU A 735 -29.88 -3.47 -2.67
N ALA A 736 -31.02 -2.92 -3.08
CA ALA A 736 -31.81 -1.95 -2.31
C ALA A 736 -32.15 -2.35 -0.85
N ASN A 737 -32.26 -3.66 -0.58
CA ASN A 737 -32.59 -4.22 0.74
C ASN A 737 -31.43 -5.02 1.37
N ALA A 738 -30.23 -5.01 0.78
CA ALA A 738 -29.07 -5.71 1.31
C ALA A 738 -28.23 -4.78 2.17
N GLU A 739 -27.78 -5.26 3.34
CA GLU A 739 -26.90 -4.52 4.24
C GLU A 739 -25.45 -4.47 3.70
N ARG A 740 -25.02 -5.53 3.00
CA ARG A 740 -23.65 -5.69 2.47
C ARG A 740 -23.58 -5.56 0.95
N ALA A 741 -22.46 -5.04 0.45
CA ALA A 741 -22.10 -5.13 -0.96
C ALA A 741 -21.79 -6.60 -1.36
N VAL A 742 -21.82 -6.87 -2.66
CA VAL A 742 -21.28 -8.10 -3.24
C VAL A 742 -20.25 -7.70 -4.30
N ILE A 743 -18.98 -7.77 -3.93
CA ILE A 743 -17.84 -7.70 -4.85
C ILE A 743 -17.67 -9.06 -5.54
N ASN A 744 -17.19 -9.05 -6.79
CA ASN A 744 -16.96 -10.25 -7.60
C ASN A 744 -18.13 -11.27 -7.59
N PRO A 745 -19.39 -10.84 -7.85
CA PRO A 745 -20.56 -11.68 -7.61
C PRO A 745 -20.50 -13.04 -8.32
N PRO A 746 -20.92 -14.14 -7.68
CA PRO A 746 -20.99 -15.45 -8.32
C PRO A 746 -22.11 -15.49 -9.38
N ALA A 747 -22.02 -16.44 -10.31
CA ALA A 747 -22.98 -16.64 -11.39
C ALA A 747 -23.24 -15.38 -12.26
N LYS A 748 -22.17 -14.73 -12.71
CA LYS A 748 -22.18 -13.46 -13.48
C LYS A 748 -23.04 -13.47 -14.76
N THR A 749 -23.37 -14.66 -15.29
CA THR A 749 -24.25 -14.89 -16.45
C THR A 749 -25.74 -14.90 -16.13
N ASP A 750 -26.13 -15.09 -14.87
CA ASP A 750 -27.53 -15.29 -14.50
C ASP A 750 -28.30 -13.98 -14.54
N ARG A 751 -29.40 -13.97 -15.31
CA ARG A 751 -30.26 -12.80 -15.42
C ARG A 751 -31.16 -12.67 -14.20
N ARG A 752 -31.24 -11.44 -13.69
CA ARG A 752 -32.09 -11.07 -12.56
C ARG A 752 -32.77 -9.74 -12.84
N LYS A 753 -33.88 -9.49 -12.15
CA LYS A 753 -34.52 -8.16 -12.17
C LYS A 753 -33.83 -7.24 -11.19
N TRP A 754 -33.52 -6.04 -11.66
CA TRP A 754 -32.86 -4.99 -10.90
C TRP A 754 -33.83 -3.85 -10.61
N SER A 755 -33.53 -3.06 -9.58
CA SER A 755 -34.25 -1.82 -9.27
C SER A 755 -33.33 -0.61 -9.34
N VAL A 756 -33.89 0.57 -9.59
CA VAL A 756 -33.14 1.84 -9.61
C VAL A 756 -32.54 2.21 -8.25
N LYS A 757 -32.90 1.49 -7.18
CA LYS A 757 -32.32 1.64 -5.83
C LYS A 757 -31.07 0.78 -5.60
N ASP A 758 -30.67 -0.05 -6.57
CA ASP A 758 -29.41 -0.78 -6.57
C ASP A 758 -28.24 0.16 -7.00
N VAL A 759 -26.97 -0.26 -6.93
CA VAL A 759 -25.78 0.62 -7.18
C VAL A 759 -24.54 -0.09 -7.80
N PHE A 760 -23.70 0.63 -8.59
CA PHE A 760 -22.51 0.20 -9.40
C PHE A 760 -21.38 1.31 -9.53
N VAL A 761 -20.61 1.49 -10.66
CA VAL A 761 -19.36 2.36 -10.86
C VAL A 761 -19.29 3.09 -12.27
N VAL A 762 -18.66 4.32 -12.52
CA VAL A 762 -18.77 5.09 -13.85
C VAL A 762 -17.85 6.31 -14.30
N SER A 763 -17.69 6.62 -15.64
CA SER A 763 -17.02 7.83 -16.33
C SER A 763 -17.66 8.39 -17.70
N LYS A 764 -16.96 9.17 -18.64
CA LYS A 764 -17.50 9.88 -19.92
C LYS A 764 -16.55 10.65 -20.97
N LEU A 765 -16.92 10.97 -22.28
CA LEU A 765 -16.28 11.97 -23.29
C LEU A 765 -17.09 12.42 -24.62
N GLY A 766 -16.63 13.35 -25.55
CA GLY A 766 -17.34 13.87 -26.82
C GLY A 766 -16.63 14.77 -27.96
N TYR A 767 -17.21 14.99 -29.20
CA TYR A 767 -16.65 15.66 -30.48
C TYR A 767 -17.66 16.36 -31.46
N GLY A 768 -17.20 17.18 -32.45
CA GLY A 768 -18.03 17.88 -33.48
C GLY A 768 -17.63 17.79 -34.98
N CYS A 769 -18.59 17.57 -35.90
CA CYS A 769 -18.37 17.12 -37.29
C CYS A 769 -18.42 18.18 -38.41
N MET A 770 -18.83 19.43 -38.14
CA MET A 770 -19.08 20.47 -39.17
C MET A 770 -17.90 20.71 -40.13
N GLY A 771 -16.66 20.64 -39.61
CA GLY A 771 -15.45 20.93 -40.39
C GLY A 771 -15.21 19.98 -41.57
N LEU A 772 -15.73 18.74 -41.50
CA LEU A 772 -15.43 17.67 -42.46
C LEU A 772 -16.01 17.94 -43.86
N HIS A 773 -17.09 18.71 -43.98
CA HIS A 773 -17.71 19.07 -45.27
C HIS A 773 -17.40 20.49 -45.75
N GLY A 774 -16.35 21.11 -45.21
CA GLY A 774 -15.74 22.29 -45.84
C GLY A 774 -16.45 23.62 -45.59
N VAL A 775 -17.03 23.83 -44.41
CA VAL A 775 -17.59 25.14 -44.03
C VAL A 775 -16.47 26.16 -43.79
N TYR A 776 -15.43 25.82 -43.02
CA TYR A 776 -14.31 26.73 -42.71
C TYR A 776 -13.13 26.62 -43.69
N ASN A 777 -12.95 25.49 -44.37
CA ASN A 777 -11.83 25.21 -45.27
C ASN A 777 -12.35 24.40 -46.49
N ALA A 778 -11.49 24.00 -47.43
CA ALA A 778 -11.92 23.04 -48.45
C ALA A 778 -12.42 21.72 -47.78
N PRO A 779 -13.46 21.06 -48.33
CA PRO A 779 -13.92 19.77 -47.82
C PRO A 779 -12.78 18.73 -47.93
N VAL A 780 -12.67 17.86 -46.93
CA VAL A 780 -11.78 16.71 -46.99
C VAL A 780 -12.40 15.60 -47.83
N ALA A 781 -11.56 14.70 -48.35
CA ALA A 781 -12.04 13.51 -49.05
C ALA A 781 -12.88 12.62 -48.11
N GLU A 782 -13.92 11.98 -48.64
CA GLU A 782 -14.92 11.25 -47.86
C GLU A 782 -14.32 10.12 -47.02
N ASP A 783 -13.34 9.41 -47.56
CA ASP A 783 -12.56 8.36 -46.88
C ASP A 783 -11.75 8.89 -45.69
N VAL A 784 -11.09 10.05 -45.85
CA VAL A 784 -10.36 10.73 -44.78
C VAL A 784 -11.31 11.23 -43.69
N ALA A 785 -12.48 11.73 -44.07
CA ALA A 785 -13.47 12.21 -43.12
C ALA A 785 -14.11 11.06 -42.30
N ILE A 786 -14.40 9.93 -42.96
CA ILE A 786 -14.84 8.69 -42.29
C ILE A 786 -13.75 8.18 -41.34
N SER A 787 -12.47 8.19 -41.75
CA SER A 787 -11.39 7.71 -40.89
C SER A 787 -11.20 8.56 -39.63
N ILE A 788 -11.39 9.89 -39.72
CA ILE A 788 -11.34 10.79 -38.55
C ILE A 788 -12.49 10.51 -37.56
N ILE A 789 -13.72 10.28 -38.04
CA ILE A 789 -14.85 9.93 -37.16
C ILE A 789 -14.61 8.59 -36.47
N LYS A 790 -14.16 7.57 -37.21
CA LYS A 790 -13.82 6.25 -36.65
C LYS A 790 -12.66 6.33 -35.66
N TYR A 791 -11.67 7.19 -35.91
CA TYR A 791 -10.54 7.43 -35.01
C TYR A 791 -10.94 8.19 -33.74
N ALA A 792 -11.85 9.17 -33.82
CA ALA A 792 -12.41 9.80 -32.63
C ALA A 792 -13.10 8.76 -31.73
N PHE A 793 -13.95 7.93 -32.33
CA PHE A 793 -14.63 6.85 -31.64
C PHE A 793 -13.68 5.84 -30.98
N SER A 794 -12.62 5.42 -31.67
CA SER A 794 -11.63 4.50 -31.10
C SER A 794 -10.83 5.09 -29.93
N ASN A 795 -10.76 6.41 -29.79
CA ASN A 795 -10.11 7.10 -28.68
C ASN A 795 -11.11 7.58 -27.61
N GLY A 796 -12.26 6.89 -27.49
CA GLY A 796 -13.23 7.12 -26.41
C GLY A 796 -14.23 8.26 -26.63
N ILE A 797 -14.21 8.93 -27.78
CA ILE A 797 -15.15 10.00 -28.08
C ILE A 797 -16.43 9.43 -28.71
N THR A 798 -17.54 9.49 -27.97
CA THR A 798 -18.82 8.85 -28.34
C THR A 798 -19.90 9.83 -28.80
N PHE A 799 -19.85 11.10 -28.37
CA PHE A 799 -20.78 12.16 -28.81
C PHE A 799 -20.32 12.82 -30.12
N PHE A 800 -21.20 12.88 -31.13
CA PHE A 800 -20.90 13.47 -32.45
C PHE A 800 -21.97 14.47 -32.89
N ASP A 801 -21.60 15.74 -33.06
CA ASP A 801 -22.50 16.83 -33.46
C ASP A 801 -22.41 17.19 -34.96
N THR A 802 -23.56 17.23 -35.65
CA THR A 802 -23.72 17.63 -37.06
C THR A 802 -24.96 18.55 -37.25
N SER A 803 -25.45 18.76 -38.48
CA SER A 803 -26.69 19.50 -38.82
C SER A 803 -27.14 19.20 -40.24
N ASP A 804 -28.45 19.24 -40.48
CA ASP A 804 -29.06 19.15 -41.83
C ASP A 804 -28.46 20.11 -42.87
N VAL A 805 -28.20 21.37 -42.53
CA VAL A 805 -27.72 22.38 -43.49
C VAL A 805 -26.22 22.24 -43.85
N TYR A 806 -25.44 21.47 -43.08
CA TYR A 806 -23.98 21.38 -43.27
C TYR A 806 -23.61 20.67 -44.58
N GLY A 807 -22.87 21.37 -45.44
CA GLY A 807 -22.49 20.88 -46.76
C GLY A 807 -23.68 20.65 -47.69
N ALA A 808 -24.78 21.41 -47.53
CA ALA A 808 -26.05 21.20 -48.24
C ALA A 808 -26.55 19.75 -48.10
N HIS A 809 -26.80 19.34 -46.85
CA HIS A 809 -27.23 17.99 -46.44
C HIS A 809 -26.19 16.88 -46.54
N ALA A 810 -24.99 17.12 -47.11
CA ALA A 810 -23.99 16.09 -47.29
C ALA A 810 -23.21 15.70 -46.01
N ASN A 811 -23.14 16.56 -44.97
CA ASN A 811 -22.44 16.21 -43.73
C ASN A 811 -23.16 15.11 -42.93
N GLU A 812 -24.50 15.12 -42.90
CA GLU A 812 -25.28 14.02 -42.29
C GLU A 812 -25.07 12.70 -43.03
N VAL A 813 -25.04 12.72 -44.36
CA VAL A 813 -24.75 11.52 -45.18
C VAL A 813 -23.35 10.99 -44.91
N LEU A 814 -22.36 11.89 -44.75
CA LEU A 814 -21.00 11.51 -44.38
C LEU A 814 -20.93 10.88 -42.97
N VAL A 815 -21.54 11.52 -41.97
CA VAL A 815 -21.58 11.00 -40.60
C VAL A 815 -22.28 9.64 -40.60
N GLY A 816 -23.42 9.53 -41.27
CA GLY A 816 -24.16 8.28 -41.48
C GLY A 816 -23.30 7.16 -42.08
N LYS A 817 -22.55 7.44 -43.16
CA LYS A 817 -21.58 6.49 -43.73
C LYS A 817 -20.49 6.08 -42.73
N ALA A 818 -19.99 7.01 -41.92
CA ALA A 818 -18.91 6.74 -40.98
C ALA A 818 -19.35 5.85 -39.81
N ILE A 819 -20.54 6.11 -39.26
CA ILE A 819 -21.13 5.38 -38.12
C ILE A 819 -21.77 4.05 -38.52
N LYS A 820 -22.07 3.83 -39.80
CA LYS A 820 -22.75 2.61 -40.28
C LYS A 820 -21.98 1.32 -39.95
N ASP A 821 -20.65 1.41 -39.87
CA ASP A 821 -19.77 0.31 -39.50
C ASP A 821 -19.36 0.34 -38.01
N LEU A 822 -19.99 1.20 -37.21
CA LEU A 822 -19.72 1.35 -35.76
C LEU A 822 -20.96 0.96 -34.93
N PRO A 823 -20.80 0.64 -33.64
CA PRO A 823 -21.94 0.32 -32.76
C PRO A 823 -22.83 1.56 -32.54
N ARG A 824 -23.95 1.64 -33.25
CA ARG A 824 -24.90 2.78 -33.20
C ARG A 824 -25.37 3.09 -31.78
N ASP A 825 -25.45 2.09 -30.92
CA ASP A 825 -25.85 2.16 -29.52
C ASP A 825 -24.79 2.81 -28.61
N LYS A 826 -23.51 2.75 -28.97
CA LYS A 826 -22.39 3.43 -28.27
C LYS A 826 -22.12 4.86 -28.76
N ILE A 827 -22.94 5.40 -29.67
CA ILE A 827 -22.73 6.70 -30.33
C ILE A 827 -23.91 7.63 -30.04
N GLN A 828 -23.66 8.77 -29.41
CA GLN A 828 -24.68 9.81 -29.18
C GLN A 828 -24.63 10.79 -30.36
N ILE A 829 -25.61 10.71 -31.27
CA ILE A 829 -25.68 11.59 -32.44
C ILE A 829 -26.50 12.84 -32.13
N ALA A 830 -25.85 13.99 -32.30
CA ALA A 830 -26.50 15.29 -32.34
C ALA A 830 -26.70 15.75 -33.79
N THR A 831 -27.93 16.12 -34.18
CA THR A 831 -28.17 16.90 -35.40
C THR A 831 -29.20 18.00 -35.19
N LYS A 832 -29.38 18.87 -36.17
CA LYS A 832 -30.15 20.12 -36.04
C LYS A 832 -30.99 20.40 -37.27
N PHE A 833 -32.02 21.20 -37.08
CA PHE A 833 -32.96 21.65 -38.10
C PHE A 833 -33.30 23.13 -38.00
N GLY A 834 -34.03 23.62 -38.99
CA GLY A 834 -34.75 24.90 -38.90
C GLY A 834 -34.13 26.04 -39.68
N ILE A 835 -32.93 25.88 -40.26
CA ILE A 835 -32.41 26.81 -41.26
C ILE A 835 -32.89 26.35 -42.64
N VAL A 836 -33.74 27.15 -43.28
CA VAL A 836 -34.27 26.89 -44.64
C VAL A 836 -33.27 27.31 -45.71
N GLY A 837 -32.54 28.39 -45.46
CA GLY A 837 -31.58 28.96 -46.40
C GLY A 837 -30.82 30.14 -45.82
N ILE A 838 -29.67 30.44 -46.42
CA ILE A 838 -28.82 31.57 -46.05
C ILE A 838 -28.68 32.47 -47.29
N GLU A 839 -29.34 33.62 -47.25
CA GLU A 839 -29.19 34.68 -48.24
C GLU A 839 -28.11 35.67 -47.78
N SER A 840 -27.59 36.50 -48.70
CA SER A 840 -26.41 37.35 -48.47
C SER A 840 -26.42 38.18 -47.19
N ASN A 841 -27.60 38.61 -46.72
CA ASN A 841 -27.78 39.43 -45.51
C ASN A 841 -28.81 38.85 -44.51
N ASN A 842 -29.29 37.61 -44.69
CA ASN A 842 -30.32 37.04 -43.81
C ASN A 842 -30.31 35.50 -43.76
N VAL A 843 -30.57 34.94 -42.57
CA VAL A 843 -30.83 33.50 -42.40
C VAL A 843 -32.34 33.30 -42.33
N ILE A 844 -32.90 32.49 -43.22
CA ILE A 844 -34.32 32.14 -43.19
C ILE A 844 -34.48 30.95 -42.23
N VAL A 845 -35.21 31.18 -41.14
CA VAL A 845 -35.47 30.21 -40.09
C VAL A 845 -36.94 29.79 -40.15
N ASN A 846 -37.22 28.51 -39.89
CA ASN A 846 -38.58 27.96 -39.80
C ASN A 846 -38.66 26.95 -38.64
N GLY A 847 -39.52 27.23 -37.67
CA GLY A 847 -39.81 26.39 -36.50
C GLY A 847 -41.21 25.77 -36.52
N THR A 848 -41.97 25.92 -37.61
CA THR A 848 -43.32 25.36 -37.71
C THR A 848 -43.32 23.83 -37.49
N PRO A 849 -44.31 23.26 -36.77
CA PRO A 849 -44.42 21.81 -36.52
C PRO A 849 -44.23 20.94 -37.77
N GLU A 850 -44.85 21.33 -38.88
CA GLU A 850 -44.77 20.60 -40.15
C GLU A 850 -43.32 20.54 -40.68
N TYR A 851 -42.57 21.63 -40.52
CA TYR A 851 -41.17 21.70 -40.94
C TYR A 851 -40.22 20.97 -39.98
N VAL A 852 -40.43 21.10 -38.66
CA VAL A 852 -39.69 20.33 -37.62
C VAL A 852 -39.69 18.84 -37.94
N ARG A 853 -40.88 18.30 -38.24
CA ARG A 853 -41.08 16.89 -38.62
C ARG A 853 -40.43 16.58 -39.96
N SER A 854 -40.66 17.38 -41.00
CA SER A 854 -40.07 17.14 -42.32
C SER A 854 -38.54 17.11 -42.30
N CYS A 855 -37.89 17.97 -41.51
CA CYS A 855 -36.44 17.92 -41.30
C CYS A 855 -36.03 16.64 -40.57
N CYS A 856 -36.79 16.21 -39.55
CA CYS A 856 -36.45 15.04 -38.73
C CYS A 856 -36.44 13.76 -39.56
N GLU A 857 -37.50 13.49 -40.33
CA GLU A 857 -37.58 12.32 -41.22
C GLU A 857 -36.42 12.34 -42.24
N GLY A 858 -36.12 13.52 -42.81
CA GLY A 858 -35.02 13.68 -43.76
C GLY A 858 -33.63 13.47 -43.13
N SER A 859 -33.42 13.91 -41.89
CA SER A 859 -32.16 13.68 -41.15
C SER A 859 -31.97 12.20 -40.81
N LEU A 860 -33.03 11.50 -40.42
CA LEU A 860 -33.01 10.04 -40.20
C LEU A 860 -32.63 9.29 -41.49
N GLU A 861 -33.24 9.64 -42.63
CA GLU A 861 -32.91 9.05 -43.93
C GLU A 861 -31.44 9.31 -44.32
N ARG A 862 -30.96 10.54 -44.17
CA ARG A 862 -29.58 10.92 -44.55
C ARG A 862 -28.51 10.31 -43.65
N LEU A 863 -28.73 10.31 -42.34
CA LEU A 863 -27.85 9.62 -41.38
C LEU A 863 -27.94 8.09 -41.52
N GLY A 864 -29.03 7.56 -42.08
CA GLY A 864 -29.28 6.13 -42.20
C GLY A 864 -29.50 5.45 -40.84
N VAL A 865 -30.20 6.14 -39.93
CA VAL A 865 -30.44 5.70 -38.54
C VAL A 865 -31.93 5.74 -38.20
N ASP A 866 -32.38 4.83 -37.33
CA ASP A 866 -33.78 4.74 -36.92
C ASP A 866 -34.19 5.82 -35.91
N TYR A 867 -33.22 6.41 -35.20
CA TYR A 867 -33.42 7.49 -34.23
C TYR A 867 -32.21 8.43 -34.16
N ILE A 868 -32.42 9.66 -33.68
CA ILE A 868 -31.40 10.65 -33.32
C ILE A 868 -31.32 10.75 -31.79
N ASP A 869 -30.13 10.85 -31.20
CA ASP A 869 -30.03 10.95 -29.73
C ASP A 869 -30.38 12.35 -29.25
N LEU A 870 -29.83 13.40 -29.87
CA LEU A 870 -30.09 14.78 -29.50
C LEU A 870 -30.45 15.61 -30.74
N TYR A 871 -31.64 16.19 -30.75
CA TYR A 871 -32.13 16.97 -31.89
C TYR A 871 -32.32 18.44 -31.51
N TYR A 872 -31.58 19.31 -32.18
CA TYR A 872 -31.57 20.75 -31.90
C TYR A 872 -32.44 21.54 -32.86
N GLN A 873 -33.20 22.51 -32.36
CA GLN A 873 -33.51 23.67 -33.19
C GLN A 873 -32.22 24.49 -33.40
N HIS A 874 -31.72 24.54 -34.63
CA HIS A 874 -30.42 25.13 -34.98
C HIS A 874 -30.43 26.65 -34.78
N ARG A 875 -31.54 27.31 -35.12
CA ARG A 875 -31.79 28.74 -34.83
C ARG A 875 -33.26 28.88 -34.47
N VAL A 876 -33.55 29.72 -33.47
CA VAL A 876 -34.92 29.97 -33.03
C VAL A 876 -35.67 30.76 -34.09
N ASP A 877 -36.85 30.26 -34.46
CA ASP A 877 -37.81 30.99 -35.28
C ASP A 877 -38.56 32.01 -34.42
N THR A 878 -38.32 33.29 -34.67
CA THR A 878 -38.94 34.40 -33.92
C THR A 878 -40.35 34.75 -34.41
N THR A 879 -40.89 34.01 -35.39
CA THR A 879 -42.26 34.18 -35.91
C THR A 879 -43.26 33.16 -35.35
N VAL A 880 -42.76 32.08 -34.72
CA VAL A 880 -43.56 30.97 -34.16
C VAL A 880 -43.38 30.92 -32.64
N PRO A 881 -44.44 30.76 -31.83
CA PRO A 881 -44.30 30.54 -30.38
C PRO A 881 -43.48 29.27 -30.11
N ILE A 882 -42.48 29.35 -29.22
CA ILE A 882 -41.60 28.20 -28.95
C ILE A 882 -42.36 26.96 -28.47
N GLU A 883 -43.52 27.15 -27.84
CA GLU A 883 -44.38 26.08 -27.35
C GLU A 883 -44.99 25.22 -28.48
N ASP A 884 -45.13 25.76 -29.69
CA ASP A 884 -45.61 25.00 -30.85
C ASP A 884 -44.50 24.14 -31.46
N THR A 885 -43.31 24.72 -31.64
CA THR A 885 -42.08 23.99 -32.03
C THR A 885 -41.78 22.84 -31.06
N MET A 886 -41.78 23.14 -29.75
CA MET A 886 -41.56 22.17 -28.68
C MET A 886 -42.69 21.15 -28.56
N GLY A 887 -43.92 21.56 -28.89
CA GLY A 887 -45.08 20.66 -28.98
C GLY A 887 -44.89 19.57 -30.03
N GLU A 888 -44.22 19.87 -31.14
CA GLU A 888 -43.89 18.87 -32.16
C GLU A 888 -42.67 18.02 -31.79
N LEU A 889 -41.60 18.64 -31.29
CA LEU A 889 -40.42 17.92 -30.81
C LEU A 889 -40.81 16.88 -29.73
N LYS A 890 -41.73 17.22 -28.84
CA LYS A 890 -42.33 16.31 -27.85
C LYS A 890 -43.04 15.11 -28.48
N LYS A 891 -43.71 15.26 -29.64
CA LYS A 891 -44.29 14.12 -30.37
C LYS A 891 -43.20 13.24 -30.98
N LEU A 892 -42.15 13.83 -31.54
CA LEU A 892 -41.01 13.09 -32.10
C LEU A 892 -40.27 12.28 -31.01
N VAL A 893 -40.20 12.78 -29.77
CA VAL A 893 -39.74 12.01 -28.60
C VAL A 893 -40.69 10.85 -28.30
N GLN A 894 -42.00 11.09 -28.27
CA GLN A 894 -43.02 10.05 -28.02
C GLN A 894 -43.07 8.97 -29.13
N GLU A 895 -42.71 9.32 -30.36
CA GLU A 895 -42.55 8.41 -31.50
C GLU A 895 -41.21 7.65 -31.50
N GLY A 896 -40.28 7.99 -30.60
CA GLY A 896 -38.94 7.38 -30.53
C GLY A 896 -37.97 7.82 -31.63
N LYS A 897 -38.34 8.79 -32.48
CA LYS A 897 -37.49 9.31 -33.57
C LYS A 897 -36.33 10.16 -33.07
N ILE A 898 -36.52 10.84 -31.95
CA ILE A 898 -35.48 11.58 -31.23
C ILE A 898 -35.52 11.17 -29.75
N LYS A 899 -34.39 11.03 -29.06
CA LYS A 899 -34.39 10.74 -27.61
C LYS A 899 -34.49 12.02 -26.77
N TYR A 900 -33.69 13.03 -27.12
CA TYR A 900 -33.51 14.25 -26.35
C TYR A 900 -33.65 15.50 -27.23
N ILE A 901 -34.08 16.60 -26.61
CA ILE A 901 -34.30 17.89 -27.28
C ILE A 901 -33.22 18.87 -26.84
N GLY A 902 -32.65 19.59 -27.80
CA GLY A 902 -31.75 20.71 -27.56
C GLY A 902 -32.20 22.00 -28.27
N LEU A 903 -31.58 23.11 -27.90
CA LEU A 903 -31.70 24.39 -28.61
C LEU A 903 -30.30 24.95 -28.92
N SER A 904 -30.14 25.69 -30.02
CA SER A 904 -28.90 26.41 -30.32
C SER A 904 -29.18 27.90 -30.56
N GLU A 905 -28.34 28.76 -29.97
CA GLU A 905 -28.50 30.23 -30.01
C GLU A 905 -29.91 30.70 -29.57
N ALA A 906 -30.47 30.08 -28.52
CA ALA A 906 -31.76 30.47 -27.95
C ALA A 906 -31.62 31.46 -26.79
N SER A 907 -32.57 32.39 -26.65
CA SER A 907 -32.56 33.40 -25.59
C SER A 907 -32.94 32.81 -24.21
N PRO A 908 -32.65 33.52 -23.09
CA PRO A 908 -33.04 33.08 -21.76
C PRO A 908 -34.54 32.86 -21.57
N ASP A 909 -35.39 33.69 -22.20
CA ASP A 909 -36.86 33.53 -22.16
C ASP A 909 -37.30 32.27 -22.92
N THR A 910 -36.82 32.12 -24.16
CA THR A 910 -37.12 30.99 -25.03
C THR A 910 -36.69 29.67 -24.39
N ILE A 911 -35.52 29.62 -23.73
CA ILE A 911 -35.05 28.42 -23.00
C ILE A 911 -36.01 28.05 -21.86
N LYS A 912 -36.42 29.01 -21.02
CA LYS A 912 -37.35 28.77 -19.90
C LYS A 912 -38.69 28.25 -20.38
N ARG A 913 -39.27 28.90 -21.40
CA ARG A 913 -40.57 28.54 -21.98
C ARG A 913 -40.53 27.20 -22.70
N ALA A 914 -39.45 26.90 -23.42
CA ALA A 914 -39.25 25.59 -24.05
C ALA A 914 -39.18 24.47 -23.02
N HIS A 915 -38.34 24.64 -21.99
CA HIS A 915 -38.12 23.65 -20.94
C HIS A 915 -39.42 23.33 -20.17
N ALA A 916 -40.32 24.31 -20.03
CA ALA A 916 -41.64 24.12 -19.41
C ALA A 916 -42.59 23.22 -20.24
N VAL A 917 -42.41 23.10 -21.56
CA VAL A 917 -43.22 22.22 -22.43
C VAL A 917 -42.66 20.80 -22.46
N HIS A 918 -41.34 20.67 -22.55
CA HIS A 918 -40.57 19.44 -22.40
C HIS A 918 -39.16 19.82 -21.91
N PRO A 919 -38.59 19.10 -20.93
CA PRO A 919 -37.21 19.32 -20.50
C PRO A 919 -36.25 19.40 -21.68
N ILE A 920 -35.45 20.47 -21.72
CA ILE A 920 -34.33 20.65 -22.65
C ILE A 920 -33.12 19.95 -22.04
N THR A 921 -32.46 19.09 -22.82
CA THR A 921 -31.30 18.32 -22.35
C THR A 921 -30.00 19.09 -22.52
N ALA A 922 -29.87 19.86 -23.61
CA ALA A 922 -28.68 20.65 -23.88
C ALA A 922 -28.96 21.95 -24.63
N VAL A 923 -28.16 22.98 -24.35
CA VAL A 923 -28.14 24.25 -25.09
C VAL A 923 -26.77 24.44 -25.74
N GLN A 924 -26.75 24.58 -27.07
CA GLN A 924 -25.53 24.75 -27.85
C GLN A 924 -25.25 26.23 -28.15
N MET A 925 -24.15 26.74 -27.60
CA MET A 925 -23.70 28.14 -27.69
C MET A 925 -22.25 28.26 -28.16
N GLU A 926 -21.87 29.43 -28.66
CA GLU A 926 -20.46 29.74 -28.89
C GLU A 926 -19.80 30.17 -27.58
N TRP A 927 -18.93 29.32 -27.03
CA TRP A 927 -18.17 29.60 -25.82
C TRP A 927 -16.70 29.22 -26.03
N SER A 928 -15.80 30.16 -25.74
CA SER A 928 -14.35 30.01 -25.84
C SER A 928 -13.68 31.18 -25.14
N LEU A 929 -12.35 31.13 -24.96
CA LEU A 929 -11.56 32.31 -24.54
C LEU A 929 -11.84 33.59 -25.34
N TRP A 930 -12.32 33.46 -26.58
CA TRP A 930 -12.63 34.59 -27.48
C TRP A 930 -14.09 35.05 -27.43
N THR A 931 -14.99 34.26 -26.86
CA THR A 931 -16.43 34.53 -26.86
C THR A 931 -17.00 34.04 -25.54
N ARG A 932 -17.30 35.00 -24.66
CA ARG A 932 -17.69 34.79 -23.26
C ARG A 932 -19.00 35.50 -22.89
N GLU A 933 -19.68 36.08 -23.89
CA GLU A 933 -20.92 36.86 -23.73
C GLU A 933 -22.10 36.09 -23.11
N ILE A 934 -22.00 34.76 -22.98
CA ILE A 934 -23.05 33.89 -22.45
C ILE A 934 -22.94 33.66 -20.92
N GLU A 935 -21.81 34.04 -20.32
CA GLU A 935 -21.46 33.75 -18.91
C GLU A 935 -22.39 34.47 -17.91
N GLU A 936 -22.93 35.64 -18.27
CA GLU A 936 -23.83 36.42 -17.41
C GLU A 936 -25.29 35.90 -17.43
N ASP A 937 -25.79 35.46 -18.59
CA ASP A 937 -27.22 35.20 -18.82
C ASP A 937 -27.57 33.71 -19.01
N ILE A 938 -26.80 33.00 -19.84
CA ILE A 938 -27.16 31.66 -20.34
C ILE A 938 -26.54 30.57 -19.49
N VAL A 939 -25.27 30.71 -19.11
CA VAL A 939 -24.57 29.71 -18.27
C VAL A 939 -25.28 29.53 -16.92
N PRO A 940 -25.62 30.60 -16.16
CA PRO A 940 -26.32 30.44 -14.88
C PRO A 940 -27.73 29.87 -15.06
N LEU A 941 -28.42 30.20 -16.16
CA LEU A 941 -29.74 29.67 -16.45
C LEU A 941 -29.72 28.18 -16.79
N CYS A 942 -28.75 27.73 -17.59
CA CYS A 942 -28.64 26.32 -17.94
C CYS A 942 -28.38 25.48 -16.68
N ARG A 943 -27.46 25.94 -15.81
CA ARG A 943 -27.19 25.35 -14.50
C ARG A 943 -28.42 25.32 -13.59
N GLN A 944 -29.15 26.44 -13.48
CA GLN A 944 -30.40 26.52 -12.70
C GLN A 944 -31.45 25.49 -13.15
N LEU A 945 -31.50 25.15 -14.45
CA LEU A 945 -32.48 24.24 -15.03
C LEU A 945 -31.94 22.82 -15.25
N GLY A 946 -30.71 22.50 -14.85
CA GLY A 946 -30.09 21.20 -15.07
C GLY A 946 -29.85 20.86 -16.55
N ILE A 947 -29.60 21.87 -17.38
CA ILE A 947 -29.39 21.77 -18.82
C ILE A 947 -27.90 21.76 -19.12
N GLY A 948 -27.41 20.77 -19.88
CA GLY A 948 -26.00 20.73 -20.31
C GLY A 948 -25.67 21.83 -21.33
N ILE A 949 -24.44 22.34 -21.30
CA ILE A 949 -23.95 23.35 -22.23
C ILE A 949 -23.03 22.67 -23.24
N VAL A 950 -23.27 22.90 -24.53
CA VAL A 950 -22.43 22.34 -25.61
C VAL A 950 -21.73 23.48 -26.36
N PRO A 951 -20.48 23.84 -25.97
CA PRO A 951 -19.70 24.84 -26.69
C PRO A 951 -19.38 24.43 -28.14
N TYR A 952 -19.97 25.15 -29.09
CA TYR A 952 -19.59 25.08 -30.49
C TYR A 952 -18.46 26.09 -30.79
N SER A 953 -17.57 25.72 -31.72
CA SER A 953 -16.34 26.50 -32.02
C SER A 953 -15.46 26.83 -30.79
N PRO A 954 -15.18 25.87 -29.89
CA PRO A 954 -14.51 26.10 -28.60
C PRO A 954 -13.08 26.69 -28.73
N LEU A 955 -12.43 26.49 -29.88
CA LEU A 955 -11.12 27.08 -30.21
C LEU A 955 -11.21 28.45 -30.90
N GLY A 956 -12.25 29.25 -30.61
CA GLY A 956 -12.46 30.55 -31.25
C GLY A 956 -12.60 30.45 -32.77
N ARG A 957 -13.42 29.52 -33.26
CA ARG A 957 -13.58 29.19 -34.69
C ARG A 957 -12.27 28.73 -35.38
N GLY A 958 -11.34 28.18 -34.61
CA GLY A 958 -10.03 27.73 -35.08
C GLY A 958 -8.90 28.75 -34.90
N PHE A 959 -9.19 29.94 -34.36
CA PHE A 959 -8.19 30.95 -34.04
C PHE A 959 -7.11 30.44 -33.07
N PHE A 960 -7.49 29.67 -32.04
CA PHE A 960 -6.54 29.00 -31.14
C PHE A 960 -6.09 27.61 -31.63
N GLY A 961 -6.49 27.20 -32.84
CA GLY A 961 -6.12 25.91 -33.46
C GLY A 961 -4.70 25.84 -34.04
N GLY A 962 -3.93 26.93 -33.94
CA GLY A 962 -2.51 27.02 -34.33
C GLY A 962 -2.18 28.11 -35.36
N LYS A 963 -0.88 28.45 -35.46
CA LYS A 963 -0.32 29.59 -36.24
C LYS A 963 -0.84 29.74 -37.67
N ALA A 964 -1.19 28.64 -38.35
CA ALA A 964 -1.59 28.66 -39.75
C ALA A 964 -2.76 29.64 -40.06
N VAL A 965 -3.74 29.75 -39.16
CA VAL A 965 -4.91 30.65 -39.32
C VAL A 965 -4.51 32.14 -39.24
N ILE A 966 -3.39 32.43 -38.59
CA ILE A 966 -2.85 33.77 -38.34
C ILE A 966 -1.84 34.20 -39.41
N GLU A 967 -1.13 33.23 -39.99
CA GLU A 967 -0.14 33.45 -41.04
C GLU A 967 -0.78 33.45 -42.44
N SER A 968 -1.75 32.58 -42.72
CA SER A 968 -2.41 32.49 -44.03
C SER A 968 -3.85 31.97 -43.97
N ILE A 969 -4.83 32.77 -44.39
CA ILE A 969 -6.22 32.34 -44.56
C ILE A 969 -6.43 31.83 -46.00
N PRO A 970 -6.92 30.60 -46.22
CA PRO A 970 -7.18 30.09 -47.56
C PRO A 970 -8.20 30.93 -48.33
N ALA A 971 -7.92 31.19 -49.61
CA ALA A 971 -8.87 31.89 -50.50
C ALA A 971 -10.17 31.06 -50.64
N GLY A 972 -11.31 31.68 -50.31
CA GLY A 972 -12.62 31.00 -50.29
C GLY A 972 -13.02 30.41 -48.94
N SER A 973 -12.19 30.49 -47.90
CA SER A 973 -12.55 30.11 -46.53
C SER A 973 -13.64 31.02 -45.94
N PHE A 974 -14.62 30.46 -45.24
CA PHE A 974 -15.59 31.23 -44.44
C PHE A 974 -14.93 32.05 -43.31
N LEU A 975 -13.71 31.70 -42.88
CA LEU A 975 -12.94 32.51 -41.93
C LEU A 975 -12.58 33.89 -42.51
N ALA A 976 -12.38 34.00 -43.83
CA ALA A 976 -12.12 35.29 -44.49
C ALA A 976 -13.33 36.24 -44.47
N LEU A 977 -14.54 35.71 -44.20
CA LEU A 977 -15.76 36.50 -44.03
C LEU A 977 -15.98 36.96 -42.58
N GLN A 978 -15.27 36.40 -41.60
CA GLN A 978 -15.52 36.70 -40.19
C GLN A 978 -14.96 38.09 -39.78
N PRO A 979 -15.76 38.96 -39.13
CA PRO A 979 -15.33 40.33 -38.80
C PRO A 979 -14.06 40.41 -37.95
N ARG A 980 -13.85 39.45 -37.03
CA ARG A 980 -12.66 39.37 -36.16
C ARG A 980 -11.39 38.87 -36.85
N ILE A 981 -11.50 38.22 -38.02
CA ILE A 981 -10.37 37.61 -38.78
C ILE A 981 -10.15 38.35 -40.11
N ARG A 982 -10.63 39.60 -40.25
CA ARG A 982 -10.60 40.36 -41.50
C ARG A 982 -9.93 41.72 -41.36
N GLY A 983 -9.00 42.02 -42.27
CA GLY A 983 -8.32 43.32 -42.34
C GLY A 983 -7.60 43.68 -41.04
N GLU A 984 -7.65 44.96 -40.64
CA GLU A 984 -6.99 45.46 -39.43
C GLU A 984 -7.45 44.78 -38.12
N ASN A 985 -8.65 44.17 -38.10
CA ASN A 985 -9.13 43.44 -36.92
C ASN A 985 -8.31 42.17 -36.68
N LEU A 986 -7.89 41.50 -37.77
CA LEU A 986 -7.02 40.34 -37.65
C LEU A 986 -5.69 40.75 -37.01
N ASP A 987 -5.02 41.78 -37.53
CA ASP A 987 -3.71 42.21 -37.03
C ASP A 987 -3.73 42.64 -35.55
N LYS A 988 -4.85 43.22 -35.07
CA LYS A 988 -5.08 43.48 -33.64
C LYS A 988 -5.29 42.19 -32.85
N ASN A 989 -6.19 41.32 -33.29
CA ASN A 989 -6.52 40.08 -32.60
C ASN A 989 -5.33 39.09 -32.56
N LYS A 990 -4.43 39.08 -33.56
CA LYS A 990 -3.19 38.26 -33.58
C LYS A 990 -2.36 38.41 -32.29
N ILE A 991 -2.35 39.60 -31.69
CA ILE A 991 -1.62 39.86 -30.45
C ILE A 991 -2.14 38.96 -29.32
N LEU A 992 -3.45 38.74 -29.24
CA LEU A 992 -4.11 37.91 -28.23
C LEU A 992 -3.68 36.43 -28.36
N TYR A 993 -3.58 35.92 -29.58
CA TYR A 993 -3.04 34.56 -29.81
C TYR A 993 -1.59 34.44 -29.36
N TYR A 994 -0.71 35.40 -29.67
CA TYR A 994 0.69 35.31 -29.24
C TYR A 994 0.85 35.38 -27.71
N ARG A 995 -0.08 36.03 -26.98
CA ARG A 995 -0.10 35.95 -25.52
C ARG A 995 -0.48 34.54 -25.04
N ILE A 996 -1.55 33.95 -25.58
CA ILE A 996 -1.96 32.56 -25.28
C ILE A 996 -0.89 31.54 -25.68
N GLU A 997 -0.17 31.77 -26.78
CA GLU A 997 0.91 30.89 -27.20
C GLU A 997 2.08 30.90 -26.22
N LYS A 998 2.52 32.08 -25.80
CA LYS A 998 3.54 32.22 -24.75
C LYS A 998 3.09 31.60 -23.43
N LEU A 999 1.79 31.63 -23.13
CA LEU A 999 1.23 31.00 -21.94
C LEU A 999 1.17 29.47 -22.09
N ALA A 1000 0.79 28.95 -23.25
CA ALA A 1000 0.82 27.52 -23.53
C ALA A 1000 2.25 26.94 -23.44
N GLU A 1001 3.26 27.69 -23.91
CA GLU A 1001 4.68 27.37 -23.71
C GLU A 1001 5.07 27.29 -22.22
N LYS A 1002 4.51 28.14 -21.35
CA LYS A 1002 4.71 28.09 -19.88
C LYS A 1002 4.16 26.79 -19.28
N HIS A 1003 3.01 26.32 -19.74
CA HIS A 1003 2.37 25.07 -19.29
C HIS A 1003 2.77 23.83 -20.13
N GLY A 1004 3.81 23.92 -20.96
CA GLY A 1004 4.31 22.78 -21.75
C GLY A 1004 3.36 22.22 -22.82
N CYS A 1005 2.26 22.92 -23.13
CA CYS A 1005 1.20 22.43 -24.01
C CYS A 1005 1.02 23.31 -25.26
N LYS A 1006 0.12 22.91 -26.18
CA LYS A 1006 -0.21 23.73 -27.36
C LYS A 1006 -1.34 24.73 -27.06
N PRO A 1007 -1.44 25.85 -27.80
CA PRO A 1007 -2.51 26.85 -27.64
C PRO A 1007 -3.93 26.25 -27.68
N SER A 1008 -4.14 25.20 -28.47
CA SER A 1008 -5.41 24.49 -28.56
C SER A 1008 -5.70 23.59 -27.37
N GLN A 1009 -4.66 23.00 -26.74
CA GLN A 1009 -4.83 22.25 -25.49
C GLN A 1009 -5.20 23.21 -24.36
N LEU A 1010 -4.45 24.31 -24.22
CA LEU A 1010 -4.70 25.33 -23.20
C LEU A 1010 -6.13 25.93 -23.32
N ALA A 1011 -6.56 26.26 -24.54
CA ALA A 1011 -7.88 26.82 -24.79
C ALA A 1011 -9.05 25.83 -24.61
N LEU A 1012 -8.83 24.54 -24.84
CA LEU A 1012 -9.83 23.50 -24.57
C LEU A 1012 -9.87 23.12 -23.09
N SER A 1013 -8.71 22.97 -22.45
CA SER A 1013 -8.62 22.72 -21.02
C SER A 1013 -9.29 23.85 -20.22
N TRP A 1014 -8.99 25.12 -20.52
CA TRP A 1014 -9.69 26.26 -19.91
C TRP A 1014 -11.22 26.16 -20.01
N LEU A 1015 -11.73 25.64 -21.14
CA LEU A 1015 -13.17 25.51 -21.38
C LEU A 1015 -13.79 24.29 -20.68
N LEU A 1016 -13.05 23.18 -20.57
CA LEU A 1016 -13.43 22.00 -19.78
C LEU A 1016 -13.50 22.35 -18.29
N HIS A 1017 -12.53 23.13 -17.79
CA HIS A 1017 -12.51 23.66 -16.42
C HIS A 1017 -13.61 24.71 -16.15
N GLN A 1018 -14.49 25.05 -17.11
CA GLN A 1018 -15.66 25.87 -16.80
C GLN A 1018 -16.75 25.09 -16.07
N GLY A 1019 -16.77 23.74 -16.12
CA GLY A 1019 -17.64 22.88 -15.30
C GLY A 1019 -18.06 21.57 -15.98
N ASP A 1020 -18.46 20.57 -15.17
CA ASP A 1020 -18.92 19.24 -15.64
C ASP A 1020 -20.17 19.27 -16.54
N ASP A 1021 -20.91 20.39 -16.53
CA ASP A 1021 -22.04 20.64 -17.41
C ASP A 1021 -21.62 21.02 -18.85
N VAL A 1022 -20.32 21.20 -19.10
CA VAL A 1022 -19.77 21.72 -20.35
C VAL A 1022 -19.16 20.60 -21.20
N VAL A 1023 -19.79 20.29 -22.35
CA VAL A 1023 -19.31 19.29 -23.31
C VAL A 1023 -18.86 19.99 -24.61
N PRO A 1024 -17.59 20.42 -24.72
CA PRO A 1024 -17.12 21.12 -25.91
C PRO A 1024 -17.03 20.18 -27.11
N ILE A 1025 -17.38 20.69 -28.30
CA ILE A 1025 -17.37 19.92 -29.56
C ILE A 1025 -16.34 20.48 -30.55
N PRO A 1026 -15.02 20.31 -30.31
CA PRO A 1026 -13.99 20.82 -31.20
C PRO A 1026 -13.97 20.04 -32.52
N GLY A 1027 -14.27 20.72 -33.63
CA GLY A 1027 -14.19 20.13 -34.97
C GLY A 1027 -12.80 20.28 -35.59
N THR A 1028 -12.31 19.20 -36.21
CA THR A 1028 -11.02 19.16 -36.91
C THR A 1028 -11.09 18.32 -38.20
N THR A 1029 -10.22 18.61 -39.15
CA THR A 1029 -10.03 17.85 -40.40
C THR A 1029 -8.70 17.07 -40.43
N LYS A 1030 -8.00 16.96 -39.28
CA LYS A 1030 -6.71 16.28 -39.14
C LYS A 1030 -6.66 15.48 -37.85
N ILE A 1031 -6.14 14.25 -37.92
CA ILE A 1031 -5.93 13.36 -36.76
C ILE A 1031 -4.98 13.99 -35.74
N GLN A 1032 -3.83 14.53 -36.16
CA GLN A 1032 -2.88 15.21 -35.25
C GLN A 1032 -3.49 16.34 -34.40
N ASN A 1033 -4.52 17.02 -34.92
CA ASN A 1033 -5.26 18.05 -34.19
C ASN A 1033 -6.30 17.43 -33.26
N LEU A 1034 -6.85 16.25 -33.58
CA LEU A 1034 -7.72 15.47 -32.71
C LEU A 1034 -6.95 14.89 -31.53
N ASP A 1035 -5.77 14.30 -31.76
CA ASP A 1035 -4.84 13.85 -30.70
C ASP A 1035 -4.50 15.02 -29.76
N THR A 1036 -4.22 16.18 -30.35
CA THR A 1036 -3.97 17.43 -29.59
C THR A 1036 -5.19 17.88 -28.79
N ASN A 1037 -6.42 17.68 -29.28
CA ASN A 1037 -7.63 18.03 -28.54
C ASN A 1037 -7.89 17.04 -27.39
N ILE A 1038 -7.60 15.74 -27.59
CA ILE A 1038 -7.71 14.71 -26.56
C ILE A 1038 -6.69 14.96 -25.45
N GLY A 1039 -5.43 15.28 -25.80
CA GLY A 1039 -4.41 15.73 -24.85
C GLY A 1039 -4.70 17.08 -24.17
N SER A 1040 -5.91 17.63 -24.24
CA SER A 1040 -6.33 18.74 -23.35
C SER A 1040 -6.76 18.24 -21.97
N PHE A 1041 -7.09 16.95 -21.83
CA PHE A 1041 -7.34 16.29 -20.53
C PHE A 1041 -6.04 16.06 -19.73
N GLU A 1042 -4.89 16.12 -20.39
CA GLU A 1042 -3.55 16.05 -19.77
C GLU A 1042 -3.05 17.42 -19.28
N VAL A 1043 -3.82 18.49 -19.48
CA VAL A 1043 -3.46 19.85 -19.11
C VAL A 1043 -4.31 20.30 -17.93
N ASN A 1044 -3.82 20.05 -16.72
CA ASN A 1044 -4.40 20.56 -15.48
C ASN A 1044 -4.10 22.07 -15.36
N LEU A 1045 -5.10 22.87 -14.97
CA LEU A 1045 -4.97 24.32 -14.83
C LEU A 1045 -5.54 24.77 -13.49
N SER A 1046 -4.68 25.33 -12.64
CA SER A 1046 -5.13 25.91 -11.36
C SER A 1046 -6.03 27.14 -11.58
N LYS A 1047 -6.82 27.54 -10.58
CA LYS A 1047 -7.73 28.69 -10.68
C LYS A 1047 -7.03 30.01 -10.92
N ASP A 1048 -5.82 30.19 -10.41
CA ASP A 1048 -5.01 31.38 -10.74
C ASP A 1048 -4.43 31.33 -12.16
N GLU A 1049 -4.13 30.15 -12.70
CA GLU A 1049 -3.76 29.99 -14.11
C GLU A 1049 -4.99 30.16 -15.02
N LEU A 1050 -6.16 29.64 -14.65
CA LEU A 1050 -7.42 29.90 -15.35
C LEU A 1050 -7.74 31.40 -15.36
N ARG A 1051 -7.52 32.13 -14.25
CA ARG A 1051 -7.60 33.60 -14.22
C ARG A 1051 -6.55 34.26 -15.12
N GLU A 1052 -5.29 33.83 -15.08
CA GLU A 1052 -4.22 34.35 -15.94
C GLU A 1052 -4.56 34.17 -17.44
N ILE A 1053 -5.05 32.99 -17.84
CA ILE A 1053 -5.49 32.68 -19.21
C ILE A 1053 -6.72 33.54 -19.59
N THR A 1054 -7.66 33.72 -18.65
CA THR A 1054 -8.87 34.55 -18.79
C THR A 1054 -8.53 36.02 -19.00
N ASP A 1055 -7.61 36.57 -18.20
CA ASP A 1055 -7.21 37.97 -18.21
C ASP A 1055 -6.24 38.30 -19.35
N VAL A 1056 -5.51 37.30 -19.86
CA VAL A 1056 -4.67 37.43 -21.06
C VAL A 1056 -5.50 37.77 -22.32
N ILE A 1057 -6.79 37.42 -22.34
CA ILE A 1057 -7.77 37.84 -23.38
C ILE A 1057 -8.93 38.63 -22.74
N PRO A 1058 -8.73 39.94 -22.47
CA PRO A 1058 -9.83 40.80 -22.06
C PRO A 1058 -10.85 40.92 -23.19
N ILE A 1059 -12.13 40.71 -22.88
CA ILE A 1059 -13.23 40.81 -23.86
C ILE A 1059 -13.26 42.20 -24.54
N SER A 1060 -12.85 43.24 -23.79
CA SER A 1060 -12.74 44.63 -24.26
C SER A 1060 -11.62 44.90 -25.29
N GLU A 1061 -10.62 44.01 -25.41
CA GLU A 1061 -9.55 44.12 -26.42
C GLU A 1061 -9.89 43.42 -27.74
N ILE A 1062 -10.97 42.62 -27.79
CA ILE A 1062 -11.38 41.86 -28.97
C ILE A 1062 -12.05 42.79 -29.99
N VAL A 1063 -11.50 42.88 -31.20
CA VAL A 1063 -12.00 43.79 -32.24
C VAL A 1063 -12.78 43.05 -33.32
N GLY A 1064 -14.02 43.48 -33.56
CA GLY A 1064 -14.93 42.95 -34.58
C GLY A 1064 -16.06 42.08 -34.00
N ASP A 1065 -17.22 42.09 -34.66
CA ASP A 1065 -18.39 41.34 -34.24
C ASP A 1065 -18.14 39.83 -34.22
N ARG A 1066 -18.77 39.12 -33.26
CA ARG A 1066 -18.65 37.66 -33.08
C ARG A 1066 -18.98 36.85 -34.34
N THR A 1067 -19.91 37.34 -35.15
CA THR A 1067 -20.42 36.65 -36.33
C THR A 1067 -20.77 37.66 -37.43
N THR A 1068 -20.92 37.17 -38.66
CA THR A 1068 -21.35 37.98 -39.82
C THR A 1068 -22.75 38.56 -39.63
N GLU A 1069 -23.01 39.75 -40.19
CA GLU A 1069 -24.29 40.49 -40.09
C GLU A 1069 -25.55 39.62 -40.30
N ALA A 1070 -25.52 38.70 -41.27
CA ALA A 1070 -26.62 37.77 -41.56
C ALA A 1070 -27.02 36.88 -40.36
N PHE A 1071 -26.06 36.49 -39.52
CA PHE A 1071 -26.27 35.62 -38.36
C PHE A 1071 -26.48 36.37 -37.04
N VAL A 1072 -26.21 37.68 -36.98
CA VAL A 1072 -26.43 38.49 -35.76
C VAL A 1072 -27.91 38.46 -35.37
N LYS A 1073 -28.82 38.60 -36.35
CA LYS A 1073 -30.28 38.66 -36.13
C LYS A 1073 -30.91 37.36 -35.64
N CYS A 1074 -30.25 36.22 -35.83
CA CYS A 1074 -30.68 34.92 -35.32
C CYS A 1074 -29.79 34.41 -34.16
N SER A 1075 -29.01 35.30 -33.53
CA SER A 1075 -28.24 34.97 -32.32
C SER A 1075 -29.12 35.02 -31.07
N TRP A 1076 -28.65 34.41 -29.98
CA TRP A 1076 -29.40 34.29 -28.72
C TRP A 1076 -29.93 35.62 -28.16
N LYS A 1077 -29.23 36.74 -28.43
CA LYS A 1077 -29.63 38.10 -28.03
C LYS A 1077 -30.92 38.61 -28.68
N PHE A 1078 -31.33 38.01 -29.81
CA PHE A 1078 -32.53 38.38 -30.56
C PHE A 1078 -33.52 37.21 -30.71
N ALA A 1079 -33.24 36.08 -30.08
CA ALA A 1079 -33.96 34.81 -30.24
C ALA A 1079 -35.18 34.65 -29.30
N ASN A 1080 -35.89 35.74 -28.99
CA ASN A 1080 -37.15 35.70 -28.25
C ASN A 1080 -38.31 35.31 -29.20
N THR A 1081 -39.21 34.44 -28.73
CA THR A 1081 -40.39 34.00 -29.50
C THR A 1081 -41.67 34.71 -29.03
N PRO A 1082 -42.67 34.92 -29.90
CA PRO A 1082 -43.97 35.47 -29.47
C PRO A 1082 -44.63 34.58 -28.43
N GLU A 1083 -45.41 35.17 -27.53
CA GLU A 1083 -46.25 34.41 -26.60
C GLU A 1083 -47.32 33.62 -27.37
N LYS A 1084 -47.59 32.39 -26.91
CA LYS A 1084 -48.70 31.59 -27.43
C LYS A 1084 -50.02 32.20 -26.97
N SER A 1085 -50.86 32.63 -27.91
CA SER A 1085 -52.21 33.14 -27.62
C SER A 1085 -53.04 32.07 -26.91
N SER A 1086 -53.57 32.41 -25.73
CA SER A 1086 -54.34 31.55 -24.84
C SER A 1086 -55.70 31.09 -25.38
#